data_AF-A0A642KLA6-F1
#
_entry.id   AF-A0A642KLA6-F1
#
_cell.length_a   1.000
_cell.length_b   1.000
_cell.length_c   1.000
_cell.angle_alpha   90.00
_cell.angle_beta   90.00
_cell.angle_gamma   90.00
#
_symmetry.space_group_name_H-M   'P 1'
#
loop_
_entity.id
_entity.type
_entity.pdbx_description
1 polymer ?
#
loop_
_entity_poly.entity_id
_entity_poly.type
_entity_poly.pdbx_seq_one_letter_code
_entity_poly.pdbx_strand_id
1 'polypeptide(L)'
;MRKWTYLVAALLVGGATTTFTGCIDNDEPAGIEQLRGAKAEFIKAKAAYEDALTQIQLVKVEREKVKLEKDQVNLELKKCSLEVEQAKTAEQKAFWEAEAQKRTEEFKAKMLDLQTLTAQAEYNNKKALMDIEVALLTMKDDAYTAEINKYRAALVGYTFKSESTTNGETTITTNSSYGALADLAEAKSSLMKAEVARINFLSKNKYYPEELQLERTHAAKTLEIQMALMEEYKALDATGTDSKALADKLKGYKTDLQALDAKEDEAYTKIEEMRKPIFPINQQIIEEKVKLGANAKYILAKSDVDAALQSGLVQALYGQQLNVGNFENVFVSEGYDLYWNYIYSMKADWIVNTTLSEEATLVNGVASAIKEYYIEQFCNAYDQAIGTKCEAYEVFDINTGHLTEAYRAKLANELSRLTIDKDPAYKQFYSDSLAWVKAYDTYIKALKTYKNYKGTNAYAAISKEIEDYVAKKTEDKTLADANTLRTSVLGYLTRREAVDGVTSAFAVTYKDALTDANLATFNTEISNAVGNLNSILGSENLATSGNLGKSTLADFLKSSQALFGTGLDLTQAIEPKEIEEGKYDMPEGLEITSGSLGKYSMVVKGIDMFTNIDKWQALYDKVKAQADSIIAQTEAIQKNIDDLEAQIKDANAALWQAELACYLIKGDKSKRQNVIFSESNPYKNYYTSNEQEPLLGNVVTEYSKLEAEIALVQRAMEDGYFYYTYYDANSHTYKVSEKSLNLTSLLETQEEAITDAKKTVEDIDNKIALFDKYGYTNIEGQEEYLDLLDQDIEKAQRTVDEKQAAVDGLNATLKKLLDAYAAE
;
A
#
# COMPACT_ATOMS: atom_id res chain seq x y z
N MET A 1 27.32 -24.36 4.38
CA MET A 1 27.53 -24.89 3.01
C MET A 1 27.08 -26.34 2.94
N ARG A 2 26.13 -26.67 2.04
CA ARG A 2 25.92 -27.96 1.30
C ARG A 2 25.71 -29.24 2.16
N LYS A 3 24.68 -30.09 2.02
CA LYS A 3 23.72 -30.44 0.95
C LYS A 3 22.64 -31.37 1.54
N TRP A 4 21.47 -31.41 0.90
CA TRP A 4 20.42 -32.44 1.03
C TRP A 4 20.89 -33.84 0.59
N THR A 5 20.18 -34.93 0.99
CA THR A 5 19.32 -35.83 0.17
C THR A 5 19.31 -37.32 0.62
N TYR A 6 18.07 -37.84 0.74
CA TYR A 6 17.55 -39.17 0.33
C TYR A 6 17.68 -40.47 1.17
N LEU A 7 16.47 -40.91 1.60
CA LEU A 7 15.73 -42.14 1.22
C LEU A 7 16.00 -43.48 1.94
N VAL A 8 14.95 -43.93 2.63
CA VAL A 8 14.34 -45.28 2.63
C VAL A 8 15.11 -46.37 1.87
N ALA A 9 15.66 -47.34 2.61
CA ALA A 9 15.63 -48.80 2.35
C ALA A 9 16.83 -49.49 3.01
N ALA A 10 16.66 -49.99 4.24
CA ALA A 10 17.39 -51.16 4.76
C ALA A 10 16.82 -51.58 6.12
N LEU A 11 15.75 -52.40 6.10
CA LEU A 11 15.59 -53.57 6.98
C LEU A 11 14.21 -54.20 6.72
N LEU A 12 14.12 -54.96 5.64
CA LEU A 12 13.07 -55.97 5.42
C LEU A 12 13.75 -57.35 5.44
N VAL A 13 13.16 -58.25 6.23
CA VAL A 13 13.15 -59.73 6.14
C VAL A 13 14.31 -60.57 6.69
N GLY A 14 13.93 -61.45 7.64
CA GLY A 14 14.51 -62.77 7.90
C GLY A 14 14.52 -63.09 9.41
N GLY A 15 13.78 -64.05 9.97
CA GLY A 15 12.88 -65.05 9.39
C GLY A 15 12.37 -66.05 10.43
N ALA A 16 11.60 -67.01 9.92
CA ALA A 16 11.28 -68.35 10.43
C ALA A 16 10.57 -68.54 11.79
N THR A 17 9.32 -69.01 11.65
CA THR A 17 8.55 -69.96 12.46
C THR A 17 9.27 -70.77 13.54
N THR A 18 8.66 -70.82 14.74
CA THR A 18 8.61 -72.04 15.57
C THR A 18 7.16 -72.34 15.95
N THR A 19 6.70 -73.52 15.54
CA THR A 19 5.48 -74.18 15.98
C THR A 19 5.61 -74.66 17.43
N PHE A 20 4.67 -74.26 18.28
CA PHE A 20 4.19 -75.10 19.40
C PHE A 20 2.66 -75.13 19.33
N THR A 21 2.14 -76.30 18.98
CA THR A 21 0.73 -76.68 19.10
C THR A 21 0.44 -77.08 20.54
N GLY A 22 -0.66 -76.60 21.11
CA GLY A 22 -1.21 -77.14 22.36
C GLY A 22 -2.19 -76.19 23.05
N CYS A 23 -3.41 -76.12 22.53
CA CYS A 23 -4.65 -75.62 23.14
C CYS A 23 -4.51 -74.78 24.44
N ILE A 24 -4.56 -73.44 24.32
CA ILE A 24 -5.04 -72.55 25.39
C ILE A 24 -5.95 -71.51 24.73
N ASP A 25 -7.10 -71.28 25.37
CA ASP A 25 -8.23 -70.46 24.95
C ASP A 25 -7.94 -69.25 24.05
N ASN A 26 -8.73 -69.16 22.99
CA ASN A 26 -8.82 -68.03 22.05
C ASN A 26 -9.80 -66.96 22.55
N ASP A 27 -9.75 -66.64 23.84
CA ASP A 27 -10.33 -65.39 24.36
C ASP A 27 -9.18 -64.60 24.99
N GLU A 28 -8.69 -63.57 24.30
CA GLU A 28 -7.94 -62.50 24.97
C GLU A 28 -8.83 -62.05 26.15
N PRO A 29 -8.33 -62.04 27.39
CA PRO A 29 -9.14 -61.61 28.52
C PRO A 29 -9.64 -60.20 28.24
N ALA A 30 -10.94 -59.95 28.49
CA ALA A 30 -11.64 -58.70 28.16
C ALA A 30 -10.95 -57.39 28.61
N GLY A 31 -9.93 -57.46 29.47
CA GLY A 31 -9.09 -56.33 29.88
C GLY A 31 -7.92 -55.97 28.94
N ILE A 32 -7.42 -56.86 28.07
CA ILE A 32 -6.29 -56.54 27.16
C ILE A 32 -6.76 -55.67 25.97
N GLU A 33 -7.95 -55.94 25.44
CA GLU A 33 -8.56 -55.12 24.38
C GLU A 33 -8.88 -53.70 24.89
N GLN A 34 -9.36 -53.58 26.13
CA GLN A 34 -9.60 -52.31 26.81
C GLN A 34 -8.30 -51.50 27.04
N LEU A 35 -7.21 -52.14 27.46
CA LEU A 35 -5.91 -51.49 27.65
C LEU A 35 -5.29 -51.01 26.32
N ARG A 36 -5.47 -51.78 25.24
CA ARG A 36 -5.06 -51.37 23.88
C ARG A 36 -5.90 -50.18 23.37
N GLY A 37 -7.21 -50.17 23.66
CA GLY A 37 -8.11 -49.05 23.38
C GLY A 37 -7.71 -47.77 24.13
N ALA A 38 -7.50 -47.87 25.44
CA ALA A 38 -7.08 -46.75 26.29
C ALA A 38 -5.74 -46.15 25.86
N LYS A 39 -4.74 -46.99 25.51
CA LYS A 39 -3.44 -46.52 24.98
C LYS A 39 -3.59 -45.81 23.63
N ALA A 40 -4.50 -46.29 22.75
CA ALA A 40 -4.78 -45.64 21.48
C ALA A 40 -5.49 -44.28 21.65
N GLU A 41 -6.38 -44.16 22.63
CA GLU A 41 -7.03 -42.89 23.00
C GLU A 41 -6.01 -41.89 23.58
N PHE A 42 -5.10 -42.33 24.44
CA PHE A 42 -4.00 -41.49 24.95
C PHE A 42 -3.08 -40.98 23.85
N ILE A 43 -2.66 -41.84 22.91
CA ILE A 43 -1.81 -41.42 21.78
C ILE A 43 -2.53 -40.38 20.90
N LYS A 44 -3.84 -40.52 20.69
CA LYS A 44 -4.65 -39.53 19.96
C LYS A 44 -4.74 -38.20 20.71
N ALA A 45 -4.98 -38.23 22.02
CA ALA A 45 -5.03 -37.03 22.86
C ALA A 45 -3.67 -36.30 22.90
N LYS A 46 -2.57 -37.06 22.99
CA LYS A 46 -1.20 -36.52 22.89
C LYS A 46 -0.95 -35.84 21.53
N ALA A 47 -1.34 -36.49 20.43
CA ALA A 47 -1.19 -35.90 19.09
C ALA A 47 -2.00 -34.60 18.93
N ALA A 48 -3.22 -34.55 19.46
CA ALA A 48 -4.03 -33.34 19.48
C ALA A 48 -3.39 -32.21 20.30
N TYR A 49 -2.71 -32.55 21.41
CA TYR A 49 -1.97 -31.58 22.23
C TYR A 49 -0.73 -31.04 21.50
N GLU A 50 0.03 -31.89 20.81
CA GLU A 50 1.18 -31.47 20.00
C GLU A 50 0.77 -30.60 18.80
N ASP A 51 -0.37 -30.92 18.17
CA ASP A 51 -0.96 -30.09 17.11
C ASP A 51 -1.38 -28.71 17.66
N ALA A 52 -2.06 -28.67 18.80
CA ALA A 52 -2.44 -27.41 19.45
C ALA A 52 -1.22 -26.55 19.84
N LEU A 53 -0.13 -27.16 20.32
CA LEU A 53 1.13 -26.43 20.58
C LEU A 53 1.75 -25.87 19.29
N THR A 54 1.63 -26.60 18.18
CA THR A 54 2.09 -26.14 16.87
C THR A 54 1.27 -24.95 16.38
N GLN A 55 -0.05 -24.99 16.53
CA GLN A 55 -0.94 -23.86 16.22
C GLN A 55 -0.62 -22.62 17.06
N ILE A 56 -0.34 -22.77 18.36
CA ILE A 56 0.12 -21.68 19.23
C ILE A 56 1.43 -21.07 18.71
N GLN A 57 2.37 -21.89 18.25
CA GLN A 57 3.64 -21.38 17.70
C GLN A 57 3.43 -20.61 16.39
N LEU A 58 2.49 -21.01 15.54
CA LEU A 58 2.12 -20.28 14.32
C LEU A 58 1.51 -18.91 14.65
N VAL A 59 0.62 -18.85 15.64
CA VAL A 59 0.06 -17.58 16.12
C VAL A 59 1.12 -16.65 16.72
N LYS A 60 2.12 -17.20 17.43
CA LYS A 60 3.27 -16.41 17.93
C LYS A 60 4.04 -15.74 16.77
N VAL A 61 4.31 -16.49 15.70
CA VAL A 61 4.96 -15.96 14.49
C VAL A 61 4.11 -14.88 13.81
N GLU A 62 2.79 -15.08 13.73
CA GLU A 62 1.88 -14.09 13.14
C GLU A 62 1.83 -12.80 13.97
N ARG A 63 1.87 -12.91 15.30
CA ARG A 63 1.96 -11.76 16.21
C ARG A 63 3.25 -10.98 16.04
N GLU A 64 4.38 -11.65 15.81
CA GLU A 64 5.65 -10.97 15.51
C GLU A 64 5.60 -10.21 14.17
N LYS A 65 4.91 -10.75 13.15
CA LYS A 65 4.69 -10.03 11.88
C LYS A 65 3.81 -8.81 12.06
N VAL A 66 2.69 -8.93 12.76
CA VAL A 66 1.78 -7.80 13.06
C VAL A 66 2.50 -6.72 13.87
N LYS A 67 3.44 -7.09 14.75
CA LYS A 67 4.31 -6.13 15.46
C LYS A 67 5.24 -5.36 14.53
N LEU A 68 5.79 -6.00 13.49
CA LEU A 68 6.59 -5.31 12.48
C LEU A 68 5.71 -4.39 11.60
N GLU A 69 4.49 -4.82 11.27
CA GLU A 69 3.52 -4.00 10.54
C GLU A 69 3.07 -2.78 11.37
N LYS A 70 2.97 -2.90 12.70
CA LYS A 70 2.69 -1.78 13.61
C LYS A 70 3.71 -0.65 13.47
N ASP A 71 5.00 -0.99 13.40
CA ASP A 71 6.06 0.01 13.23
C ASP A 71 5.99 0.71 11.87
N GLN A 72 5.58 -0.03 10.83
CA GLN A 72 5.32 0.54 9.50
C GLN A 72 4.10 1.49 9.52
N VAL A 73 2.97 1.06 10.10
CA VAL A 73 1.77 1.89 10.24
C VAL A 73 2.07 3.15 11.05
N ASN A 74 2.87 3.05 12.13
CA ASN A 74 3.32 4.20 12.90
C ASN A 74 4.09 5.21 12.03
N LEU A 75 5.00 4.73 11.19
CA LEU A 75 5.76 5.59 10.28
C LEU A 75 4.85 6.27 9.25
N GLU A 76 3.87 5.54 8.71
CA GLU A 76 2.90 6.05 7.74
C GLU A 76 1.93 7.08 8.35
N LEU A 77 1.49 6.88 9.59
CA LEU A 77 0.67 7.85 10.33
C LEU A 77 1.47 9.13 10.65
N LYS A 78 2.74 9.01 11.04
CA LYS A 78 3.63 10.18 11.22
C LYS A 78 3.80 10.97 9.91
N LYS A 79 3.90 10.28 8.77
CA LYS A 79 3.91 10.93 7.46
C LYS A 79 2.58 11.64 7.19
N CYS A 80 1.44 10.99 7.40
CA CYS A 80 0.13 11.64 7.21
C CYS A 80 0.01 12.91 8.06
N SER A 81 0.42 12.87 9.34
CA SER A 81 0.43 14.05 10.22
C SER A 81 1.33 15.18 9.70
N LEU A 82 2.53 14.85 9.22
CA LEU A 82 3.44 15.84 8.63
C LEU A 82 2.85 16.46 7.36
N GLU A 83 2.19 15.66 6.54
CA GLU A 83 1.53 16.11 5.32
C GLU A 83 0.28 16.97 5.63
N VAL A 84 -0.44 16.71 6.73
CA VAL A 84 -1.50 17.62 7.24
C VAL A 84 -0.93 18.98 7.64
N GLU A 85 0.26 19.03 8.27
CA GLU A 85 0.91 20.29 8.64
C GLU A 85 1.43 21.06 7.42
N GLN A 86 1.93 20.34 6.42
CA GLN A 86 2.44 20.92 5.18
C GLN A 86 1.32 21.26 4.18
N ALA A 87 0.13 20.70 4.37
CA ALA A 87 -1.03 20.93 3.52
C ALA A 87 -1.46 22.40 3.54
N LYS A 88 -1.54 22.95 2.33
CA LYS A 88 -1.88 24.38 2.12
C LYS A 88 -3.37 24.61 1.96
N THR A 89 -4.15 23.55 1.78
CA THR A 89 -5.60 23.59 1.59
C THR A 89 -6.32 22.65 2.57
N ALA A 90 -7.57 22.97 2.90
CA ALA A 90 -8.38 22.15 3.80
C ALA A 90 -8.71 20.76 3.21
N GLU A 91 -8.83 20.62 1.88
CA GLU A 91 -9.01 19.33 1.21
C GLU A 91 -7.79 18.41 1.35
N GLN A 92 -6.58 18.95 1.28
CA GLN A 92 -5.35 18.17 1.52
C GLN A 92 -5.29 17.71 2.98
N LYS A 93 -5.66 18.57 3.93
CA LYS A 93 -5.77 18.19 5.34
C LYS A 93 -6.79 17.08 5.53
N ALA A 94 -8.01 17.24 5.00
CA ALA A 94 -9.07 16.25 5.08
C ALA A 94 -8.70 14.92 4.39
N PHE A 95 -7.97 14.95 3.28
CA PHE A 95 -7.46 13.75 2.61
C PHE A 95 -6.47 13.00 3.51
N TRP A 96 -5.48 13.69 4.05
CA TRP A 96 -4.47 13.06 4.90
C TRP A 96 -5.04 12.61 6.25
N GLU A 97 -6.04 13.31 6.78
CA GLU A 97 -6.84 12.90 7.93
C GLU A 97 -7.67 11.63 7.63
N ALA A 98 -8.37 11.58 6.49
CA ALA A 98 -9.14 10.41 6.08
C ALA A 98 -8.26 9.19 5.78
N GLU A 99 -7.10 9.43 5.18
CA GLU A 99 -6.12 8.38 4.89
C GLU A 99 -5.46 7.87 6.18
N ALA A 100 -5.18 8.74 7.15
CA ALA A 100 -4.75 8.33 8.49
C ALA A 100 -5.83 7.50 9.19
N GLN A 101 -7.11 7.89 9.06
CA GLN A 101 -8.24 7.14 9.60
C GLN A 101 -8.36 5.75 8.96
N LYS A 102 -8.27 5.67 7.64
CA LYS A 102 -8.30 4.39 6.91
C LYS A 102 -7.20 3.43 7.37
N ARG A 103 -5.95 3.90 7.44
CA ARG A 103 -4.81 3.08 7.91
C ARG A 103 -5.00 2.58 9.34
N THR A 104 -5.62 3.40 10.18
CA THR A 104 -5.94 3.04 11.57
C THR A 104 -6.97 1.93 11.64
N GLU A 105 -8.07 2.05 10.88
CA GLU A 105 -9.13 1.03 10.85
C GLU A 105 -8.63 -0.31 10.26
N GLU A 106 -7.81 -0.26 9.21
CA GLU A 106 -7.18 -1.46 8.64
C GLU A 106 -6.27 -2.18 9.65
N PHE A 107 -5.51 -1.42 10.45
CA PHE A 107 -4.65 -2.00 11.48
C PHE A 107 -5.45 -2.54 12.68
N LYS A 108 -6.53 -1.86 13.11
CA LYS A 108 -7.45 -2.37 14.14
C LYS A 108 -8.06 -3.71 13.76
N ALA A 109 -8.50 -3.84 12.50
CA ALA A 109 -9.06 -5.09 11.99
C ALA A 109 -8.05 -6.24 12.07
N LYS A 110 -6.79 -6.00 11.67
CA LYS A 110 -5.71 -7.00 11.77
C LYS A 110 -5.40 -7.42 13.21
N MET A 111 -5.40 -6.46 14.14
CA MET A 111 -5.19 -6.75 15.57
C MET A 111 -6.33 -7.61 16.15
N LEU A 112 -7.57 -7.37 15.72
CA LEU A 112 -8.74 -8.14 16.11
C LEU A 112 -8.72 -9.57 15.53
N ASP A 113 -8.34 -9.72 14.27
CA ASP A 113 -8.16 -11.03 13.62
C ASP A 113 -7.10 -11.86 14.35
N LEU A 114 -5.98 -11.22 14.74
CA LEU A 114 -4.92 -11.86 15.51
C LEU A 114 -5.40 -12.29 16.91
N GLN A 115 -6.22 -11.49 17.57
CA GLN A 115 -6.83 -11.84 18.87
C GLN A 115 -7.72 -13.07 18.74
N THR A 116 -8.54 -13.12 17.69
CA THR A 116 -9.44 -14.24 17.38
C THR A 116 -8.65 -15.53 17.15
N LEU A 117 -7.60 -15.47 16.33
CA LEU A 117 -6.69 -16.60 16.10
C LEU A 117 -6.00 -17.07 17.38
N THR A 118 -5.60 -16.13 18.24
CA THR A 118 -4.98 -16.44 19.55
C THR A 118 -5.94 -17.17 20.47
N ALA A 119 -7.16 -16.67 20.63
CA ALA A 119 -8.19 -17.29 21.46
C ALA A 119 -8.55 -18.70 20.97
N GLN A 120 -8.64 -18.90 19.64
CA GLN A 120 -8.93 -20.20 19.06
C GLN A 120 -7.80 -21.22 19.31
N ALA A 121 -6.54 -20.82 19.16
CA ALA A 121 -5.39 -21.68 19.43
C ALA A 121 -5.29 -22.06 20.92
N GLU A 122 -5.57 -21.12 21.82
CA GLU A 122 -5.58 -21.35 23.28
C GLU A 122 -6.75 -22.26 23.71
N TYR A 123 -7.93 -22.12 23.08
CA TYR A 123 -9.05 -23.03 23.27
C TYR A 123 -8.71 -24.47 22.84
N ASN A 124 -8.10 -24.64 21.67
CA ASN A 124 -7.68 -25.96 21.17
C ASN A 124 -6.67 -26.63 22.12
N ASN A 125 -5.77 -25.84 22.72
CA ASN A 125 -4.82 -26.35 23.71
C ASN A 125 -5.49 -26.80 25.01
N LYS A 126 -6.43 -26.00 25.56
CA LYS A 126 -7.21 -26.40 26.74
C LYS A 126 -8.02 -27.66 26.48
N LYS A 127 -8.65 -27.76 25.31
CA LYS A 127 -9.40 -28.95 24.90
C LYS A 127 -8.50 -30.19 24.83
N ALA A 128 -7.35 -30.09 24.18
CA ALA A 128 -6.40 -31.20 24.10
C ALA A 128 -5.86 -31.64 25.46
N LEU A 129 -5.66 -30.70 26.39
CA LEU A 129 -5.29 -31.01 27.78
C LEU A 129 -6.41 -31.76 28.52
N MET A 130 -7.67 -31.44 28.24
CA MET A 130 -8.83 -32.17 28.78
C MET A 130 -9.00 -33.55 28.13
N ASP A 131 -8.69 -33.72 26.85
CA ASP A 131 -8.68 -35.03 26.20
C ASP A 131 -7.59 -35.93 26.79
N ILE A 132 -6.44 -35.37 27.19
CA ILE A 132 -5.40 -36.09 27.94
C ILE A 132 -5.91 -36.54 29.31
N GLU A 133 -6.67 -35.70 30.02
CA GLU A 133 -7.31 -36.07 31.29
C GLU A 133 -8.21 -37.30 31.14
N VAL A 134 -9.10 -37.26 30.16
CA VAL A 134 -10.06 -38.33 29.89
C VAL A 134 -9.34 -39.63 29.53
N ALA A 135 -8.31 -39.55 28.70
CA ALA A 135 -7.53 -40.73 28.31
C ALA A 135 -6.76 -41.35 29.48
N LEU A 136 -6.32 -40.56 30.46
CA LEU A 136 -5.61 -41.06 31.64
C LEU A 136 -6.53 -41.75 32.66
N LEU A 137 -7.83 -41.43 32.69
CA LEU A 137 -8.81 -42.06 33.60
C LEU A 137 -9.04 -43.55 33.32
N THR A 138 -8.78 -44.00 32.08
CA THR A 138 -8.96 -45.39 31.65
C THR A 138 -7.66 -46.20 31.68
N MET A 139 -6.56 -45.59 32.14
CA MET A 139 -5.23 -46.18 32.22
C MET A 139 -4.83 -46.52 33.67
N LYS A 140 -3.68 -47.19 33.85
CA LYS A 140 -3.19 -47.60 35.18
C LYS A 140 -2.80 -46.36 35.99
N ASP A 141 -3.34 -46.25 37.20
CA ASP A 141 -2.99 -45.18 38.15
C ASP A 141 -1.59 -45.43 38.72
N ASP A 142 -0.60 -44.70 38.20
CA ASP A 142 0.81 -44.80 38.56
C ASP A 142 1.43 -43.40 38.77
N ALA A 143 2.68 -43.38 39.24
CA ALA A 143 3.37 -42.13 39.56
C ALA A 143 3.53 -41.19 38.34
N TYR A 144 3.52 -41.71 37.11
CA TYR A 144 3.58 -40.90 35.88
C TYR A 144 2.26 -40.17 35.63
N THR A 145 1.13 -40.86 35.78
CA THR A 145 -0.21 -40.27 35.64
C THR A 145 -0.43 -39.14 36.65
N ALA A 146 0.03 -39.30 37.89
CA ALA A 146 -0.05 -38.26 38.93
C ALA A 146 0.78 -37.01 38.58
N GLU A 147 2.01 -37.19 38.07
CA GLU A 147 2.87 -36.06 37.69
C GLU A 147 2.37 -35.35 36.42
N ILE A 148 1.84 -36.09 35.44
CA ILE A 148 1.17 -35.51 34.25
C ILE A 148 -0.02 -34.63 34.67
N ASN A 149 -0.88 -35.13 35.57
CA ASN A 149 -2.04 -34.39 36.05
C ASN A 149 -1.67 -33.12 36.83
N LYS A 150 -0.56 -33.13 37.59
CA LYS A 150 -0.05 -31.95 38.30
C LYS A 150 0.34 -30.81 37.35
N TYR A 151 1.11 -31.09 36.30
CA TYR A 151 1.50 -30.06 35.32
C TYR A 151 0.33 -29.62 34.45
N ARG A 152 -0.59 -30.52 34.11
CA ARG A 152 -1.85 -30.18 33.46
C ARG A 152 -2.67 -29.21 34.33
N ALA A 153 -2.85 -29.53 35.61
CA ALA A 153 -3.59 -28.69 36.57
C ALA A 153 -2.94 -27.31 36.77
N ALA A 154 -1.61 -27.21 36.72
CA ALA A 154 -0.91 -25.92 36.74
C ALA A 154 -1.15 -25.08 35.46
N LEU A 155 -1.37 -25.74 34.31
CA LEU A 155 -1.65 -25.08 33.02
C LEU A 155 -3.11 -24.62 32.92
N VAL A 156 -4.07 -25.52 33.13
CA VAL A 156 -5.51 -25.24 32.90
C VAL A 156 -6.27 -24.83 34.17
N GLY A 157 -5.68 -25.02 35.35
CA GLY A 157 -6.38 -24.93 36.62
C GLY A 157 -7.00 -26.27 37.02
N TYR A 158 -7.60 -26.32 38.20
CA TYR A 158 -8.34 -27.51 38.63
C TYR A 158 -9.45 -27.15 39.59
N THR A 159 -10.48 -28.00 39.60
CA THR A 159 -11.57 -27.94 40.57
C THR A 159 -11.38 -29.03 41.61
N PHE A 160 -11.44 -28.68 42.89
CA PHE A 160 -11.35 -29.64 43.98
C PHE A 160 -12.50 -29.47 44.96
N LYS A 161 -12.93 -30.58 45.55
CA LYS A 161 -14.00 -30.60 46.53
C LYS A 161 -13.40 -30.61 47.93
N SER A 162 -13.71 -29.62 48.76
CA SER A 162 -13.36 -29.61 50.17
C SER A 162 -14.57 -29.98 51.02
N GLU A 163 -14.39 -30.92 51.95
CA GLU A 163 -15.41 -31.27 52.94
C GLU A 163 -15.21 -30.46 54.22
N SER A 164 -16.29 -29.86 54.67
CA SER A 164 -16.37 -29.28 56.01
C SER A 164 -17.55 -29.92 56.75
N THR A 165 -17.29 -30.47 57.93
CA THR A 165 -18.33 -31.02 58.80
C THR A 165 -18.60 -30.03 59.91
N THR A 166 -19.79 -29.45 59.90
CA THR A 166 -20.26 -28.54 60.96
C THR A 166 -21.56 -29.10 61.51
N ASN A 167 -21.67 -29.21 62.83
CA ASN A 167 -22.85 -29.77 63.53
C ASN A 167 -23.28 -31.19 63.08
N GLY A 168 -22.35 -32.01 62.61
CA GLY A 168 -22.63 -33.39 62.19
C GLY A 168 -23.12 -33.53 60.74
N GLU A 169 -23.29 -32.43 60.01
CA GLU A 169 -23.57 -32.43 58.57
C GLU A 169 -22.31 -32.08 57.78
N THR A 170 -21.98 -32.92 56.81
CA THR A 170 -20.82 -32.74 55.93
C THR A 170 -21.26 -31.99 54.67
N THR A 171 -20.68 -30.81 54.46
CA THR A 171 -20.89 -29.99 53.26
C THR A 171 -19.69 -30.13 52.33
N ILE A 172 -19.94 -30.47 51.07
CA ILE A 172 -18.92 -30.59 50.02
C ILE A 172 -18.91 -29.31 49.17
N THR A 173 -17.85 -28.51 49.26
CA THR A 173 -17.68 -27.26 48.48
C THR A 173 -16.74 -27.49 47.30
N THR A 174 -17.15 -27.12 46.07
CA THR A 174 -16.29 -27.24 44.88
C THR A 174 -15.55 -25.94 44.60
N ASN A 175 -14.29 -25.88 45.01
CA ASN A 175 -13.35 -24.77 44.78
C ASN A 175 -12.70 -24.89 43.39
N SER A 176 -12.24 -23.78 42.83
CA SER A 176 -11.51 -23.71 41.55
C SER A 176 -10.26 -22.85 41.66
N SER A 177 -9.14 -23.32 41.12
CA SER A 177 -7.92 -22.54 40.91
C SER A 177 -7.78 -22.19 39.44
N TYR A 178 -7.49 -20.92 39.11
CA TYR A 178 -7.06 -20.52 37.77
C TYR A 178 -5.66 -21.07 37.49
N GLY A 179 -5.39 -21.43 36.22
CA GLY A 179 -4.10 -21.93 35.74
C GLY A 179 -3.33 -20.91 34.91
N ALA A 180 -2.05 -21.17 34.65
CA ALA A 180 -1.14 -20.25 33.97
C ALA A 180 -1.62 -19.79 32.57
N LEU A 181 -2.46 -20.59 31.89
CA LEU A 181 -3.06 -20.21 30.61
C LEU A 181 -4.10 -19.09 30.73
N ALA A 182 -4.80 -18.96 31.87
CA ALA A 182 -5.76 -17.88 32.10
C ALA A 182 -5.05 -16.54 32.34
N ASP A 183 -4.04 -16.54 33.20
CA ASP A 183 -3.18 -15.37 33.46
C ASP A 183 -2.53 -14.82 32.18
N LEU A 184 -2.08 -15.71 31.30
CA LEU A 184 -1.47 -15.33 30.02
C LEU A 184 -2.48 -14.66 29.07
N ALA A 185 -3.72 -15.17 29.01
CA ALA A 185 -4.77 -14.60 28.17
C ALA A 185 -5.14 -13.18 28.65
N GLU A 186 -5.23 -12.97 29.96
CA GLU A 186 -5.51 -11.67 30.57
C GLU A 186 -4.38 -10.65 30.30
N ALA A 187 -3.13 -11.07 30.44
CA ALA A 187 -1.97 -10.24 30.11
C ALA A 187 -1.97 -9.82 28.63
N LYS A 188 -2.29 -10.75 27.71
CA LYS A 188 -2.36 -10.48 26.27
C LYS A 188 -3.49 -9.52 25.90
N SER A 189 -4.64 -9.63 26.58
CA SER A 189 -5.78 -8.71 26.44
C SER A 189 -5.41 -7.30 26.91
N SER A 190 -4.72 -7.19 28.04
CA SER A 190 -4.25 -5.91 28.58
C SER A 190 -3.24 -5.21 27.65
N LEU A 191 -2.30 -5.97 27.08
CA LEU A 191 -1.38 -5.45 26.06
C LEU A 191 -2.13 -4.93 24.82
N MET A 192 -3.10 -5.67 24.31
CA MET A 192 -3.87 -5.25 23.15
C MET A 192 -4.67 -3.96 23.41
N LYS A 193 -5.27 -3.81 24.61
CA LYS A 193 -5.95 -2.57 25.00
C LYS A 193 -5.00 -1.37 25.01
N ALA A 194 -3.77 -1.56 25.49
CA ALA A 194 -2.73 -0.52 25.46
C ALA A 194 -2.31 -0.17 24.03
N GLU A 195 -2.13 -1.16 23.16
CA GLU A 195 -1.77 -0.94 21.74
C GLU A 195 -2.88 -0.22 20.96
N VAL A 196 -4.14 -0.63 21.16
CA VAL A 196 -5.32 0.01 20.55
C VAL A 196 -5.47 1.45 21.06
N ALA A 197 -5.23 1.71 22.35
CA ALA A 197 -5.28 3.07 22.91
C ALA A 197 -4.26 4.00 22.24
N ARG A 198 -3.05 3.51 21.96
CA ARG A 198 -2.01 4.29 21.27
C ARG A 198 -2.33 4.55 19.80
N ILE A 199 -2.86 3.57 19.08
CA ILE A 199 -3.26 3.73 17.67
C ILE A 199 -4.50 4.63 17.53
N ASN A 200 -5.42 4.54 18.49
CA ASN A 200 -6.52 5.48 18.61
C ASN A 200 -6.02 6.90 18.86
N PHE A 201 -5.02 7.11 19.71
CA PHE A 201 -4.44 8.44 19.93
C PHE A 201 -3.86 9.04 18.64
N LEU A 202 -3.14 8.24 17.84
CA LEU A 202 -2.52 8.67 16.58
C LEU A 202 -3.53 8.98 15.46
N SER A 203 -4.80 8.61 15.60
CA SER A 203 -5.81 8.69 14.54
C SER A 203 -6.92 9.71 14.79
N LYS A 204 -6.83 10.52 15.85
CA LYS A 204 -7.99 11.22 16.40
C LYS A 204 -8.33 12.56 15.74
N ASN A 205 -9.62 12.64 15.39
CA ASN A 205 -10.38 13.79 14.88
C ASN A 205 -10.90 14.69 16.03
N LYS A 206 -11.49 15.84 15.69
CA LYS A 206 -11.99 16.92 16.57
C LYS A 206 -13.01 16.55 17.66
N TYR A 207 -13.47 15.30 17.74
CA TYR A 207 -14.54 14.82 18.64
C TYR A 207 -14.07 13.86 19.76
N TYR A 208 -12.76 13.62 19.89
CA TYR A 208 -12.23 12.71 20.92
C TYR A 208 -12.60 13.08 22.37
N PRO A 209 -12.60 14.35 22.78
CA PRO A 209 -13.03 14.73 24.13
C PRO A 209 -14.45 14.26 24.44
N GLU A 210 -15.35 14.40 23.46
CA GLU A 210 -16.74 14.00 23.57
C GLU A 210 -16.89 12.47 23.65
N GLU A 211 -16.05 11.71 22.93
CA GLU A 211 -15.96 10.24 23.05
C GLU A 211 -15.49 9.80 24.44
N LEU A 212 -14.40 10.37 24.96
CA LEU A 212 -13.91 10.04 26.31
C LEU A 212 -14.96 10.33 27.39
N GLN A 213 -15.68 11.45 27.24
CA GLN A 213 -16.74 11.80 28.15
C GLN A 213 -17.90 10.80 28.10
N LEU A 214 -18.20 10.23 26.94
CA LEU A 214 -19.24 9.21 26.77
C LEU A 214 -18.80 7.87 27.37
N GLU A 215 -17.54 7.44 27.17
CA GLU A 215 -16.98 6.25 27.83
C GLU A 215 -17.00 6.40 29.35
N ARG A 216 -16.65 7.58 29.86
CA ARG A 216 -16.66 7.91 31.28
C ARG A 216 -18.06 7.79 31.87
N THR A 217 -19.09 8.26 31.16
CA THR A 217 -20.50 8.13 31.58
C THR A 217 -20.92 6.67 31.68
N HIS A 218 -20.53 5.83 30.72
CA HIS A 218 -20.80 4.40 30.77
C HIS A 218 -20.11 3.71 31.96
N ALA A 219 -18.81 3.97 32.16
CA ALA A 219 -18.05 3.42 33.28
C ALA A 219 -18.62 3.86 34.64
N ALA A 220 -18.98 5.14 34.78
CA ALA A 220 -19.60 5.67 35.98
C ALA A 220 -20.96 5.02 36.29
N LYS A 221 -21.79 4.79 35.26
CA LYS A 221 -23.08 4.11 35.44
C LYS A 221 -22.91 2.64 35.83
N THR A 222 -21.90 1.96 35.30
CA THR A 222 -21.54 0.60 35.71
C THR A 222 -21.15 0.57 37.18
N LEU A 223 -20.30 1.49 37.63
CA LEU A 223 -19.90 1.61 39.03
C LEU A 223 -21.12 1.87 39.95
N GLU A 224 -22.02 2.77 39.57
CA GLU A 224 -23.26 3.07 40.31
C GLU A 224 -24.09 1.78 40.52
N ILE A 225 -24.27 0.98 39.47
CA ILE A 225 -25.05 -0.26 39.52
C ILE A 225 -24.36 -1.31 40.41
N GLN A 226 -23.03 -1.47 40.31
CA GLN A 226 -22.29 -2.41 41.16
C GLN A 226 -22.34 -2.03 42.65
N MET A 227 -22.28 -0.74 42.96
CA MET A 227 -22.43 -0.24 44.34
C MET A 227 -23.84 -0.48 44.88
N ALA A 228 -24.87 -0.29 44.04
CA ALA A 228 -26.25 -0.56 44.43
C ALA A 228 -26.49 -2.05 44.70
N LEU A 229 -25.95 -2.95 43.88
CA LEU A 229 -26.03 -4.41 44.10
C LEU A 229 -25.38 -4.83 45.43
N MET A 230 -24.26 -4.22 45.81
CA MET A 230 -23.58 -4.49 47.08
C MET A 230 -24.46 -4.15 48.30
N GLU A 231 -25.13 -3.00 48.28
CA GLU A 231 -26.05 -2.64 49.35
C GLU A 231 -27.26 -3.58 49.42
N GLU A 232 -27.73 -4.04 48.26
CA GLU A 232 -28.82 -5.02 48.20
C GLU A 232 -28.41 -6.38 48.78
N TYR A 233 -27.20 -6.85 48.48
CA TYR A 233 -26.64 -8.08 49.07
C TYR A 233 -26.51 -7.96 50.59
N LYS A 234 -26.01 -6.84 51.11
CA LYS A 234 -25.96 -6.57 52.57
C LYS A 234 -27.36 -6.56 53.19
N ALA A 235 -28.34 -5.96 52.51
CA ALA A 235 -29.72 -5.93 52.99
C ALA A 235 -30.36 -7.32 52.99
N LEU A 236 -30.02 -8.20 52.03
CA LEU A 236 -30.45 -9.59 52.01
C LEU A 236 -29.82 -10.40 53.15
N ASP A 237 -28.56 -10.15 53.52
CA ASP A 237 -27.89 -10.75 54.70
C ASP A 237 -28.70 -10.56 55.98
N ALA A 238 -29.09 -9.31 56.21
CA ALA A 238 -29.77 -8.90 57.42
C ALA A 238 -31.18 -9.53 57.55
N THR A 239 -31.78 -9.98 56.45
CA THR A 239 -33.14 -10.55 56.41
C THR A 239 -33.22 -12.06 56.64
N GLY A 240 -32.09 -12.78 56.69
CA GLY A 240 -31.99 -14.12 57.27
C GLY A 240 -32.97 -15.19 56.74
N THR A 241 -33.19 -15.30 55.43
CA THR A 241 -34.13 -16.29 54.81
C THR A 241 -35.60 -16.18 55.25
N ASP A 242 -36.04 -15.02 55.77
CA ASP A 242 -37.48 -14.79 55.99
C ASP A 242 -38.22 -14.77 54.64
N SER A 243 -39.01 -15.81 54.40
CA SER A 243 -39.78 -16.02 53.17
C SER A 243 -40.80 -14.92 52.89
N LYS A 244 -41.27 -14.20 53.92
CA LYS A 244 -42.14 -13.04 53.74
C LYS A 244 -41.35 -11.82 53.25
N ALA A 245 -40.17 -11.57 53.82
CA ALA A 245 -39.29 -10.47 53.41
C ALA A 245 -38.79 -10.64 51.97
N LEU A 246 -38.46 -11.86 51.56
CA LEU A 246 -38.06 -12.19 50.19
C LEU A 246 -39.22 -11.99 49.19
N ALA A 247 -40.44 -12.42 49.54
CA ALA A 247 -41.62 -12.20 48.70
C ALA A 247 -41.96 -10.72 48.51
N ASP A 248 -41.80 -9.91 49.56
CA ASP A 248 -42.00 -8.46 49.51
C ASP A 248 -40.94 -7.77 48.63
N LYS A 249 -39.66 -8.18 48.71
CA LYS A 249 -38.59 -7.70 47.81
C LYS A 249 -38.84 -8.06 46.34
N LEU A 250 -39.22 -9.31 46.06
CA LEU A 250 -39.54 -9.75 44.69
C LEU A 250 -40.68 -8.93 44.07
N LYS A 251 -41.69 -8.60 44.89
CA LYS A 251 -42.78 -7.72 44.46
C LYS A 251 -42.29 -6.29 44.22
N GLY A 252 -41.38 -5.78 45.06
CA GLY A 252 -40.68 -4.51 44.86
C GLY A 252 -39.99 -4.45 43.51
N TYR A 253 -39.08 -5.39 43.22
CA TYR A 253 -38.33 -5.38 41.95
C TYR A 253 -39.21 -5.49 40.71
N LYS A 254 -40.29 -6.28 40.75
CA LYS A 254 -41.25 -6.34 39.64
C LYS A 254 -41.96 -5.01 39.43
N THR A 255 -42.19 -4.24 40.50
CA THR A 255 -42.74 -2.88 40.42
C THR A 255 -41.70 -1.91 39.86
N ASP A 256 -40.44 -2.00 40.30
CA ASP A 256 -39.35 -1.17 39.81
C ASP A 256 -39.06 -1.43 38.32
N LEU A 257 -39.13 -2.69 37.88
CA LEU A 257 -38.96 -3.07 36.47
C LEU A 257 -40.07 -2.49 35.59
N GLN A 258 -41.31 -2.38 36.11
CA GLN A 258 -42.40 -1.67 35.42
C GLN A 258 -42.20 -0.14 35.44
N ALA A 259 -41.60 0.41 36.50
CA ALA A 259 -41.31 1.84 36.60
C ALA A 259 -40.23 2.32 35.60
N LEU A 260 -39.38 1.42 35.10
CA LEU A 260 -38.40 1.75 34.06
C LEU A 260 -39.03 2.26 32.76
N ASP A 261 -40.26 1.82 32.41
CA ASP A 261 -40.97 2.34 31.23
C ASP A 261 -41.22 3.84 31.35
N ALA A 262 -41.72 4.30 32.51
CA ALA A 262 -41.98 5.72 32.76
C ALA A 262 -40.66 6.53 32.83
N LYS A 263 -39.60 5.94 33.37
CA LYS A 263 -38.27 6.57 33.44
C LYS A 263 -37.64 6.75 32.05
N GLU A 264 -37.76 5.75 31.18
CA GLU A 264 -37.35 5.83 29.78
C GLU A 264 -38.19 6.86 29.00
N ASP A 265 -39.51 6.92 29.22
CA ASP A 265 -40.39 7.93 28.62
C ASP A 265 -39.96 9.36 28.98
N GLU A 266 -39.65 9.61 30.26
CA GLU A 266 -39.17 10.91 30.71
C GLU A 266 -37.81 11.26 30.11
N ALA A 267 -36.86 10.32 30.09
CA ALA A 267 -35.53 10.50 29.50
C ALA A 267 -35.61 10.77 27.99
N TYR A 268 -36.46 10.03 27.27
CA TYR A 268 -36.67 10.21 25.84
C TYR A 268 -37.33 11.55 25.51
N THR A 269 -38.30 11.99 26.32
CA THR A 269 -38.92 13.31 26.17
C THR A 269 -37.88 14.42 26.28
N LYS A 270 -36.91 14.30 27.20
CA LYS A 270 -35.80 15.26 27.34
C LYS A 270 -34.90 15.26 26.09
N ILE A 271 -34.59 14.09 25.51
CA ILE A 271 -33.85 13.98 24.25
C ILE A 271 -34.60 14.70 23.12
N GLU A 272 -35.92 14.51 23.01
CA GLU A 272 -36.73 15.18 21.98
C GLU A 272 -36.69 16.71 22.12
N GLU A 273 -36.74 17.24 23.35
CA GLU A 273 -36.58 18.68 23.60
C GLU A 273 -35.18 19.17 23.23
N MET A 274 -34.12 18.40 23.52
CA MET A 274 -32.74 18.75 23.17
C MET A 274 -32.49 18.76 21.66
N ARG A 275 -33.22 17.94 20.90
CA ARG A 275 -33.12 17.89 19.43
C ARG A 275 -33.71 19.12 18.74
N LYS A 276 -34.75 19.75 19.31
CA LYS A 276 -35.46 20.91 18.71
C LYS A 276 -34.54 22.07 18.31
N PRO A 277 -33.61 22.57 19.15
CA PRO A 277 -32.70 23.64 18.75
C PRO A 277 -31.58 23.20 17.79
N ILE A 278 -31.22 21.91 17.76
CA ILE A 278 -30.13 21.36 16.93
C ILE A 278 -30.61 21.14 15.48
N PHE A 279 -31.83 20.62 15.31
CA PHE A 279 -32.36 20.21 14.02
C PHE A 279 -32.31 21.32 12.93
N PRO A 280 -32.72 22.58 13.19
CA PRO A 280 -32.65 23.64 12.18
C PRO A 280 -31.22 23.96 11.73
N ILE A 281 -30.22 23.84 12.62
CA ILE A 281 -28.82 24.13 12.29
C ILE A 281 -28.21 22.97 11.48
N ASN A 282 -28.53 21.72 11.83
CA ASN A 282 -28.16 20.57 10.99
C ASN A 282 -28.73 20.67 9.57
N GLN A 283 -29.97 21.15 9.43
CA GLN A 283 -30.58 21.41 8.14
C GLN A 283 -29.80 22.48 7.34
N GLN A 284 -29.37 23.57 7.99
CA GLN A 284 -28.52 24.60 7.36
C GLN A 284 -27.15 24.04 6.94
N ILE A 285 -26.53 23.17 7.76
CA ILE A 285 -25.28 22.49 7.40
C ILE A 285 -25.45 21.63 6.15
N ILE A 286 -26.57 20.88 6.05
CA ILE A 286 -26.88 20.08 4.85
C ILE A 286 -27.07 21.01 3.64
N GLU A 287 -27.80 22.11 3.79
CA GLU A 287 -28.02 23.09 2.72
C GLU A 287 -26.71 23.72 2.22
N GLU A 288 -25.77 24.05 3.11
CA GLU A 288 -24.44 24.52 2.73
C GLU A 288 -23.62 23.41 2.05
N LYS A 289 -23.63 22.17 2.56
CA LYS A 289 -22.94 21.02 1.94
C LYS A 289 -23.46 20.72 0.53
N VAL A 290 -24.77 20.88 0.29
CA VAL A 290 -25.37 20.74 -1.04
C VAL A 290 -24.80 21.77 -2.04
N LYS A 291 -24.40 22.97 -1.60
CA LYS A 291 -23.79 23.97 -2.50
C LYS A 291 -22.44 23.51 -3.04
N LEU A 292 -21.65 22.78 -2.25
CA LEU A 292 -20.36 22.22 -2.71
C LEU A 292 -20.58 21.14 -3.78
N GLY A 293 -21.66 20.37 -3.67
CA GLY A 293 -22.06 19.35 -4.65
C GLY A 293 -22.92 19.89 -5.81
N ALA A 294 -23.12 21.20 -5.91
CA ALA A 294 -23.92 21.78 -6.99
C ALA A 294 -23.23 21.58 -8.33
N ASN A 295 -24.01 21.21 -9.35
CA ASN A 295 -23.52 21.07 -10.73
C ASN A 295 -22.88 22.38 -11.18
N ALA A 296 -21.63 22.26 -11.61
CA ALA A 296 -20.81 23.35 -12.09
C ALA A 296 -20.18 22.98 -13.44
N LYS A 297 -19.47 23.94 -14.05
CA LYS A 297 -18.86 23.74 -15.36
C LYS A 297 -17.62 24.61 -15.50
N TYR A 298 -16.51 23.97 -15.79
CA TYR A 298 -15.32 24.68 -16.23
C TYR A 298 -15.37 24.89 -17.75
N ILE A 299 -15.03 26.12 -18.18
CA ILE A 299 -14.93 26.48 -19.59
C ILE A 299 -13.58 27.16 -19.82
N LEU A 300 -12.71 26.48 -20.56
CA LEU A 300 -11.56 27.14 -21.18
C LEU A 300 -11.97 27.62 -22.57
N ALA A 301 -12.19 28.92 -22.70
CA ALA A 301 -12.66 29.49 -23.96
C ALA A 301 -11.54 29.49 -25.00
N LYS A 302 -11.87 29.13 -26.24
CA LYS A 302 -10.93 29.16 -27.36
C LYS A 302 -10.34 30.55 -27.58
N SER A 303 -11.12 31.61 -27.31
CA SER A 303 -10.65 33.00 -27.41
C SER A 303 -9.52 33.34 -26.45
N ASP A 304 -9.36 32.55 -25.40
CA ASP A 304 -8.38 32.78 -24.34
C ASP A 304 -7.06 32.07 -24.61
N VAL A 305 -7.05 31.12 -25.56
CA VAL A 305 -5.87 30.33 -25.92
C VAL A 305 -5.33 30.80 -27.26
N ASP A 306 -4.23 31.55 -27.22
CA ASP A 306 -3.52 31.98 -28.44
C ASP A 306 -3.09 30.77 -29.27
N ALA A 307 -3.20 30.88 -30.60
CA ALA A 307 -2.91 29.79 -31.53
C ALA A 307 -1.50 29.21 -31.36
N ALA A 308 -0.52 30.03 -30.96
CA ALA A 308 0.84 29.58 -30.72
C ALA A 308 0.98 28.64 -29.51
N LEU A 309 0.04 28.68 -28.56
CA LEU A 309 0.10 27.89 -27.34
C LEU A 309 -0.63 26.54 -27.46
N GLN A 310 -1.50 26.37 -28.45
CA GLN A 310 -2.47 25.27 -28.49
C GLN A 310 -1.81 23.88 -28.48
N SER A 311 -0.76 23.67 -29.27
CA SER A 311 -0.01 22.39 -29.26
C SER A 311 0.66 22.14 -27.90
N GLY A 312 1.30 23.16 -27.33
CA GLY A 312 1.95 23.04 -26.03
C GLY A 312 0.94 22.81 -24.90
N LEU A 313 -0.24 23.42 -24.99
CA LEU A 313 -1.31 23.27 -24.00
C LEU A 313 -1.81 21.82 -23.99
N VAL A 314 -1.95 21.21 -25.17
CA VAL A 314 -2.30 19.79 -25.27
C VAL A 314 -1.26 18.92 -24.59
N GLN A 315 0.03 19.18 -24.82
CA GLN A 315 1.12 18.43 -24.16
C GLN A 315 1.11 18.62 -22.63
N ALA A 316 0.91 19.87 -22.16
CA ALA A 316 0.80 20.17 -20.74
C ALA A 316 -0.32 19.37 -20.06
N LEU A 317 -1.50 19.34 -20.68
CA LEU A 317 -2.68 18.68 -20.13
C LEU A 317 -2.58 17.15 -20.21
N TYR A 318 -2.00 16.58 -21.28
CA TYR A 318 -1.72 15.14 -21.33
C TYR A 318 -0.68 14.71 -20.29
N GLY A 319 0.37 15.50 -20.08
CA GLY A 319 1.41 15.22 -19.09
C GLY A 319 0.85 15.06 -17.67
N GLN A 320 -0.20 15.83 -17.35
CA GLN A 320 -0.89 15.78 -16.06
C GLN A 320 -2.19 14.94 -16.07
N GLN A 321 -2.46 14.19 -17.15
CA GLN A 321 -3.67 13.36 -17.31
C GLN A 321 -5.00 14.13 -17.17
N LEU A 322 -5.02 15.41 -17.58
CA LEU A 322 -6.18 16.30 -17.51
C LEU A 322 -7.00 16.32 -18.82
N ASN A 323 -6.76 15.39 -19.73
CA ASN A 323 -7.45 15.24 -21.02
C ASN A 323 -8.87 14.64 -20.88
N VAL A 324 -9.74 15.34 -20.15
CA VAL A 324 -11.09 14.90 -19.79
C VAL A 324 -12.20 15.54 -20.62
N GLY A 325 -13.41 14.98 -20.54
CA GLY A 325 -14.59 15.53 -21.20
C GLY A 325 -14.52 15.42 -22.73
N ASN A 326 -14.79 16.52 -23.44
CA ASN A 326 -14.78 16.57 -24.90
C ASN A 326 -13.39 16.88 -25.50
N PHE A 327 -12.31 16.64 -24.77
CA PHE A 327 -10.94 17.08 -25.09
C PHE A 327 -10.51 16.79 -26.54
N GLU A 328 -10.59 15.54 -26.98
CA GLU A 328 -10.15 15.11 -28.33
C GLU A 328 -10.99 15.73 -29.47
N ASN A 329 -12.25 16.07 -29.20
CA ASN A 329 -13.11 16.77 -30.16
C ASN A 329 -12.80 18.27 -30.24
N VAL A 330 -12.20 18.82 -29.18
CA VAL A 330 -11.85 20.24 -29.07
C VAL A 330 -10.45 20.49 -29.62
N PHE A 331 -9.47 19.68 -29.27
CA PHE A 331 -8.09 19.79 -29.74
C PHE A 331 -7.82 18.79 -30.85
N VAL A 332 -7.84 19.27 -32.10
CA VAL A 332 -7.70 18.43 -33.29
C VAL A 332 -6.30 18.56 -33.86
N SER A 333 -5.68 17.42 -34.17
CA SER A 333 -4.38 17.36 -34.84
C SER A 333 -4.50 17.81 -36.30
N GLU A 334 -3.69 18.79 -36.69
CA GLU A 334 -3.65 19.36 -38.05
C GLU A 334 -2.45 18.87 -38.87
N GLY A 335 -1.55 18.11 -38.25
CA GLY A 335 -0.32 17.64 -38.88
C GLY A 335 0.85 17.61 -37.92
N TYR A 336 2.05 17.78 -38.47
CA TYR A 336 3.30 17.64 -37.74
C TYR A 336 4.20 18.86 -37.93
N ASP A 337 4.96 19.20 -36.89
CA ASP A 337 6.06 20.17 -36.98
C ASP A 337 7.33 19.52 -37.58
N LEU A 338 8.42 20.29 -37.66
CA LEU A 338 9.72 19.83 -38.17
C LEU A 338 10.35 18.68 -37.33
N TYR A 339 9.79 18.37 -36.17
CA TYR A 339 10.23 17.30 -35.24
C TYR A 339 9.23 16.17 -35.12
N TRP A 340 8.21 16.14 -35.99
CA TRP A 340 7.14 15.15 -35.91
C TRP A 340 6.32 15.24 -34.62
N ASN A 341 6.31 16.39 -33.95
CA ASN A 341 5.32 16.64 -32.90
C ASN A 341 3.99 17.00 -33.56
N TYR A 342 2.91 16.49 -32.99
CA TYR A 342 1.57 16.85 -33.43
C TYR A 342 1.32 18.35 -33.22
N ILE A 343 0.88 19.01 -34.29
CA ILE A 343 0.36 20.37 -34.24
C ILE A 343 -1.12 20.26 -33.96
N TYR A 344 -1.57 20.84 -32.85
CA TYR A 344 -2.98 20.85 -32.48
C TYR A 344 -3.59 22.22 -32.71
N SER A 345 -4.87 22.22 -33.07
CA SER A 345 -5.69 23.41 -33.07
C SER A 345 -6.98 23.23 -32.26
N MET A 346 -7.32 24.26 -31.49
CA MET A 346 -8.53 24.30 -30.69
C MET A 346 -9.73 24.70 -31.58
N LYS A 347 -10.68 23.79 -31.77
CA LYS A 347 -11.83 23.97 -32.68
C LYS A 347 -13.04 24.61 -31.99
N ALA A 348 -13.22 24.36 -30.70
CA ALA A 348 -14.31 24.89 -29.88
C ALA A 348 -13.81 25.21 -28.46
N ASP A 349 -14.70 25.71 -27.59
CA ASP A 349 -14.39 25.84 -26.16
C ASP A 349 -14.25 24.45 -25.53
N TRP A 350 -13.29 24.28 -24.61
CA TRP A 350 -13.16 23.06 -23.84
C TRP A 350 -14.07 23.16 -22.61
N ILE A 351 -15.02 22.25 -22.50
CA ILE A 351 -16.08 22.28 -21.49
C ILE A 351 -16.02 21.00 -20.68
N VAL A 352 -15.91 21.14 -19.36
CA VAL A 352 -15.92 20.02 -18.43
C VAL A 352 -17.05 20.22 -17.43
N ASN A 353 -18.01 19.29 -17.42
CA ASN A 353 -19.08 19.27 -16.43
C ASN A 353 -18.53 18.66 -15.13
N THR A 354 -18.88 19.26 -14.00
CA THR A 354 -18.29 18.92 -12.70
C THR A 354 -19.21 19.36 -11.57
N THR A 355 -18.75 19.28 -10.33
CA THR A 355 -19.36 19.92 -9.15
C THR A 355 -18.47 21.08 -8.69
N LEU A 356 -18.97 21.97 -7.84
CA LEU A 356 -18.20 23.13 -7.38
C LEU A 356 -16.87 22.74 -6.67
N SER A 357 -16.87 21.67 -5.86
CA SER A 357 -15.66 21.15 -5.20
C SER A 357 -14.67 20.54 -6.21
N GLU A 358 -15.14 19.71 -7.12
CA GLU A 358 -14.31 19.11 -8.17
C GLU A 358 -13.77 20.17 -9.16
N GLU A 359 -14.54 21.23 -9.43
CA GLU A 359 -14.13 22.34 -10.29
C GLU A 359 -12.89 23.04 -9.73
N ALA A 360 -12.87 23.32 -8.42
CA ALA A 360 -11.72 23.95 -7.76
C ALA A 360 -10.43 23.14 -8.00
N THR A 361 -10.51 21.83 -7.79
CA THR A 361 -9.40 20.90 -8.01
C THR A 361 -8.98 20.86 -9.48
N LEU A 362 -9.94 20.73 -10.39
CA LEU A 362 -9.69 20.65 -11.83
C LEU A 362 -9.00 21.92 -12.36
N VAL A 363 -9.56 23.10 -12.08
CA VAL A 363 -9.05 24.37 -12.63
C VAL A 363 -7.67 24.70 -12.05
N ASN A 364 -7.44 24.40 -10.77
CA ASN A 364 -6.12 24.54 -10.17
C ASN A 364 -5.10 23.55 -10.76
N GLY A 365 -5.52 22.32 -11.08
CA GLY A 365 -4.72 21.35 -11.80
C GLY A 365 -4.33 21.84 -13.21
N VAL A 366 -5.29 22.39 -13.95
CA VAL A 366 -5.06 22.99 -15.28
C VAL A 366 -4.07 24.16 -15.19
N ALA A 367 -4.24 25.06 -14.23
CA ALA A 367 -3.30 26.17 -14.02
C ALA A 367 -1.87 25.67 -13.72
N SER A 368 -1.76 24.65 -12.88
CA SER A 368 -0.47 24.06 -12.49
C SER A 368 0.22 23.38 -13.68
N ALA A 369 -0.53 22.59 -14.47
CA ALA A 369 -0.04 21.94 -15.68
C ALA A 369 0.52 22.96 -16.69
N ILE A 370 -0.21 24.06 -16.92
CA ILE A 370 0.24 25.16 -17.78
C ILE A 370 1.56 25.75 -17.26
N LYS A 371 1.63 26.05 -15.96
CA LYS A 371 2.82 26.64 -15.32
C LYS A 371 4.04 25.76 -15.46
N GLU A 372 3.93 24.51 -15.06
CA GLU A 372 5.03 23.55 -15.12
C GLU A 372 5.55 23.38 -16.55
N TYR A 373 4.63 23.22 -17.51
CA TYR A 373 4.99 23.06 -18.91
C TYR A 373 5.80 24.23 -19.45
N TYR A 374 5.30 25.48 -19.32
CA TYR A 374 6.03 26.60 -19.93
C TYR A 374 7.36 26.88 -19.20
N ILE A 375 7.46 26.63 -17.89
CA ILE A 375 8.72 26.79 -17.16
C ILE A 375 9.74 25.78 -17.67
N GLU A 376 9.35 24.51 -17.80
CA GLU A 376 10.21 23.45 -18.30
C GLU A 376 10.67 23.75 -19.73
N GLN A 377 9.73 24.07 -20.64
CA GLN A 377 10.07 24.38 -22.03
C GLN A 377 10.94 25.63 -22.15
N PHE A 378 10.73 26.63 -21.30
CA PHE A 378 11.58 27.82 -21.25
C PHE A 378 12.99 27.46 -20.83
N CYS A 379 13.16 26.72 -19.75
CA CYS A 379 14.49 26.33 -19.26
C CYS A 379 15.22 25.45 -20.29
N ASN A 380 14.53 24.50 -20.92
CA ASN A 380 15.11 23.69 -21.99
C ASN A 380 15.60 24.56 -23.17
N ALA A 381 14.80 25.55 -23.58
CA ALA A 381 15.18 26.49 -24.63
C ALA A 381 16.35 27.41 -24.20
N TYR A 382 16.36 27.85 -22.94
CA TYR A 382 17.41 28.68 -22.36
C TYR A 382 18.75 27.95 -22.33
N ASP A 383 18.78 26.71 -21.85
CA ASP A 383 19.98 25.87 -21.77
C ASP A 383 20.61 25.65 -23.14
N GLN A 384 19.77 25.37 -24.14
CA GLN A 384 20.21 25.12 -25.51
C GLN A 384 20.70 26.40 -26.19
N ALA A 385 20.04 27.53 -25.96
CA ALA A 385 20.41 28.80 -26.60
C ALA A 385 21.67 29.43 -25.99
N ILE A 386 21.84 29.34 -24.67
CA ILE A 386 22.81 30.13 -23.90
C ILE A 386 23.97 29.25 -23.37
N GLY A 387 23.82 27.93 -23.36
CA GLY A 387 24.85 27.00 -22.90
C GLY A 387 25.12 27.07 -21.39
N THR A 388 24.23 27.71 -20.64
CA THR A 388 24.25 27.78 -19.17
C THR A 388 22.96 27.15 -18.66
N LYS A 389 23.08 26.26 -17.67
CA LYS A 389 21.95 25.59 -17.06
C LYS A 389 20.98 26.59 -16.41
N CYS A 390 19.70 26.44 -16.71
CA CYS A 390 18.58 27.18 -16.18
C CYS A 390 18.17 26.54 -14.86
N GLU A 391 18.26 27.32 -13.79
CA GLU A 391 17.71 26.96 -12.50
C GLU A 391 16.37 27.69 -12.35
N ALA A 392 15.26 26.95 -12.49
CA ALA A 392 13.91 27.54 -12.61
C ALA A 392 13.57 28.53 -11.48
N TYR A 393 14.02 28.27 -10.25
CA TYR A 393 13.80 29.13 -9.08
C TYR A 393 14.59 30.46 -9.12
N GLU A 394 15.63 30.57 -9.95
CA GLU A 394 16.38 31.81 -10.17
C GLU A 394 15.77 32.64 -11.30
N VAL A 395 15.14 31.97 -12.28
CA VAL A 395 14.59 32.56 -13.49
C VAL A 395 13.14 33.01 -13.30
N PHE A 396 12.35 32.23 -12.56
CA PHE A 396 10.94 32.45 -12.32
C PHE A 396 10.67 32.66 -10.83
N ASP A 397 9.76 33.59 -10.53
CA ASP A 397 9.16 33.68 -9.20
C ASP A 397 8.20 32.50 -9.00
N ILE A 398 8.48 31.67 -8.01
CA ILE A 398 7.77 30.40 -7.79
C ILE A 398 6.27 30.59 -7.45
N ASN A 399 5.92 31.72 -6.85
CA ASN A 399 4.57 32.01 -6.39
C ASN A 399 3.69 32.47 -7.55
N THR A 400 4.25 33.27 -8.45
CA THR A 400 3.55 33.87 -9.59
C THR A 400 3.77 33.13 -10.91
N GLY A 401 4.78 32.27 -11.00
CA GLY A 401 5.21 31.67 -12.28
C GLY A 401 5.84 32.70 -13.24
N HIS A 402 6.05 33.94 -12.81
CA HIS A 402 6.51 35.00 -13.70
C HIS A 402 8.03 35.06 -13.79
N LEU A 403 8.51 35.41 -14.99
CA LEU A 403 9.91 35.65 -15.24
C LEU A 403 10.37 36.83 -14.35
N THR A 404 11.49 36.66 -13.67
CA THR A 404 12.06 37.73 -12.85
C THR A 404 12.50 38.90 -13.75
N GLU A 405 12.47 40.12 -13.21
CA GLU A 405 12.83 41.33 -13.96
C GLU A 405 14.27 41.27 -14.51
N ALA A 406 15.19 40.69 -13.73
CA ALA A 406 16.57 40.45 -14.16
C ALA A 406 16.68 39.57 -15.40
N TYR A 407 15.80 38.56 -15.53
CA TYR A 407 15.79 37.65 -16.67
C TYR A 407 14.99 38.18 -17.86
N ARG A 408 14.00 39.07 -17.68
CA ARG A 408 13.31 39.72 -18.81
C ARG A 408 14.27 40.52 -19.68
N ALA A 409 15.18 41.26 -19.06
CA ALA A 409 16.20 42.02 -19.77
C ALA A 409 17.18 41.10 -20.54
N LYS A 410 17.59 39.98 -19.95
CA LYS A 410 18.42 38.97 -20.62
C LYS A 410 17.69 38.35 -21.81
N LEU A 411 16.41 38.00 -21.62
CA LEU A 411 15.58 37.39 -22.64
C LEU A 411 15.45 38.25 -23.89
N ALA A 412 15.22 39.55 -23.75
CA ALA A 412 15.11 40.46 -24.89
C ALA A 412 16.40 40.51 -25.74
N ASN A 413 17.56 40.49 -25.08
CA ASN A 413 18.86 40.45 -25.75
C ASN A 413 19.07 39.10 -26.47
N GLU A 414 18.72 37.99 -25.81
CA GLU A 414 18.86 36.65 -26.39
C GLU A 414 17.89 36.43 -27.55
N LEU A 415 16.65 36.90 -27.46
CA LEU A 415 15.69 36.85 -28.56
C LEU A 415 16.20 37.64 -29.78
N SER A 416 16.80 38.81 -29.55
CA SER A 416 17.42 39.61 -30.61
C SER A 416 18.59 38.87 -31.27
N ARG A 417 19.46 38.24 -30.47
CA ARG A 417 20.58 37.42 -30.96
C ARG A 417 20.08 36.23 -31.78
N LEU A 418 19.14 35.44 -31.24
CA LEU A 418 18.60 34.28 -31.93
C LEU A 418 17.92 34.65 -33.25
N THR A 419 17.23 35.80 -33.30
CA THR A 419 16.64 36.32 -34.53
C THR A 419 17.70 36.59 -35.61
N ILE A 420 18.88 37.09 -35.22
CA ILE A 420 20.02 37.28 -36.12
C ILE A 420 20.61 35.92 -36.55
N ASP A 421 20.74 34.98 -35.60
CA ASP A 421 21.34 33.65 -35.84
C ASP A 421 20.46 32.74 -36.71
N LYS A 422 19.14 32.98 -36.76
CA LYS A 422 18.16 32.19 -37.51
C LYS A 422 18.49 32.07 -39.01
N ASP A 423 18.77 33.20 -39.65
CA ASP A 423 19.00 33.25 -41.10
C ASP A 423 20.28 32.50 -41.52
N PRO A 424 21.46 32.73 -40.88
CA PRO A 424 22.66 31.94 -41.11
C PRO A 424 22.46 30.45 -40.81
N ALA A 425 21.79 30.11 -39.71
CA ALA A 425 21.53 28.71 -39.34
C ALA A 425 20.66 28.00 -40.38
N TYR A 426 19.60 28.66 -40.87
CA TYR A 426 18.76 28.12 -41.94
C TYR A 426 19.54 27.92 -43.24
N LYS A 427 20.36 28.90 -43.65
CA LYS A 427 21.20 28.77 -44.86
C LYS A 427 22.16 27.60 -44.77
N GLN A 428 22.78 27.39 -43.61
CA GLN A 428 23.67 26.26 -43.38
C GLN A 428 22.91 24.93 -43.43
N PHE A 429 21.80 24.81 -42.68
CA PHE A 429 20.91 23.65 -42.70
C PHE A 429 20.46 23.29 -44.12
N TYR A 430 19.99 24.26 -44.88
CA TYR A 430 19.54 24.05 -46.26
C TYR A 430 20.68 23.57 -47.16
N SER A 431 21.86 24.20 -47.05
CA SER A 431 23.05 23.81 -47.81
C SER A 431 23.49 22.37 -47.48
N ASP A 432 23.54 22.02 -46.20
CA ASP A 432 23.95 20.68 -45.75
C ASP A 432 22.93 19.61 -46.13
N SER A 433 21.64 19.95 -46.13
CA SER A 433 20.56 19.07 -46.60
C SER A 433 20.76 18.70 -48.07
N LEU A 434 21.04 19.69 -48.92
CA LEU A 434 21.33 19.45 -50.34
C LEU A 434 22.62 18.65 -50.53
N ALA A 435 23.67 18.95 -49.76
CA ALA A 435 24.94 18.22 -49.83
C ALA A 435 24.78 16.75 -49.42
N TRP A 436 24.04 16.48 -48.33
CA TRP A 436 23.74 15.15 -47.84
C TRP A 436 22.98 14.30 -48.85
N VAL A 437 21.88 14.82 -49.41
CA VAL A 437 21.12 14.10 -50.46
C VAL A 437 21.99 13.81 -51.67
N LYS A 438 22.79 14.80 -52.12
CA LYS A 438 23.68 14.64 -53.27
C LYS A 438 24.79 13.61 -53.03
N ALA A 439 25.38 13.61 -51.83
CA ALA A 439 26.42 12.67 -51.46
C ALA A 439 25.87 11.24 -51.38
N TYR A 440 24.67 11.07 -50.82
CA TYR A 440 23.98 9.77 -50.79
C TYR A 440 23.68 9.24 -52.20
N ASP A 441 23.08 10.05 -53.08
CA ASP A 441 22.83 9.66 -54.48
C ASP A 441 24.13 9.23 -55.20
N THR A 442 25.22 9.96 -54.96
CA THR A 442 26.54 9.64 -55.53
C THR A 442 27.08 8.31 -55.00
N TYR A 443 26.96 8.07 -53.70
CA TYR A 443 27.34 6.81 -53.05
C TYR A 443 26.54 5.63 -53.58
N ILE A 444 25.22 5.75 -53.68
CA ILE A 444 24.34 4.71 -54.24
C ILE A 444 24.68 4.41 -55.71
N LYS A 445 25.00 5.43 -56.51
CA LYS A 445 25.46 5.23 -57.91
C LYS A 445 26.79 4.49 -57.99
N ALA A 446 27.75 4.82 -57.11
CA ALA A 446 29.03 4.12 -57.02
C ALA A 446 28.83 2.65 -56.61
N LEU A 447 27.98 2.38 -55.61
CA LEU A 447 27.60 1.03 -55.19
C LEU A 447 26.96 0.22 -56.33
N LYS A 448 26.01 0.81 -57.07
CA LYS A 448 25.39 0.19 -58.24
C LYS A 448 26.44 -0.15 -59.31
N THR A 449 27.40 0.75 -59.56
CA THR A 449 28.50 0.55 -60.53
C THR A 449 29.49 -0.51 -60.08
N TYR A 450 29.80 -0.59 -58.78
CA TYR A 450 30.63 -1.63 -58.20
C TYR A 450 30.00 -3.04 -58.34
N LYS A 451 28.69 -3.11 -58.64
CA LYS A 451 27.92 -4.36 -58.77
C LYS A 451 27.84 -5.14 -57.46
N ASN A 452 27.70 -4.44 -56.33
CA ASN A 452 27.43 -5.02 -55.02
C ASN A 452 26.19 -4.39 -54.36
N TYR A 453 25.16 -4.14 -55.18
CA TYR A 453 23.87 -3.62 -54.75
C TYR A 453 22.83 -4.74 -54.89
N LYS A 454 22.20 -5.16 -53.79
CA LYS A 454 21.15 -6.19 -53.75
C LYS A 454 21.55 -7.55 -54.39
N GLY A 455 22.65 -8.15 -53.96
CA GLY A 455 22.91 -9.60 -54.19
C GLY A 455 23.78 -9.99 -55.40
N THR A 456 24.63 -9.09 -55.91
CA THR A 456 25.70 -9.45 -56.87
C THR A 456 27.06 -9.35 -56.16
N ASN A 457 27.86 -10.42 -56.11
CA ASN A 457 29.13 -10.42 -55.38
C ASN A 457 30.31 -10.14 -56.34
N ALA A 458 30.57 -8.85 -56.59
CA ALA A 458 31.69 -8.40 -57.43
C ALA A 458 33.05 -8.96 -56.98
N TYR A 459 33.22 -9.16 -55.66
CA TYR A 459 34.40 -9.80 -55.07
C TYR A 459 34.50 -11.27 -55.49
N ALA A 460 33.41 -12.03 -55.39
CA ALA A 460 33.40 -13.44 -55.83
C ALA A 460 33.66 -13.58 -57.33
N ALA A 461 33.14 -12.68 -58.16
CA ALA A 461 33.36 -12.71 -59.61
C ALA A 461 34.84 -12.52 -59.97
N ILE A 462 35.50 -11.49 -59.41
CA ILE A 462 36.93 -11.26 -59.68
C ILE A 462 37.82 -12.31 -59.01
N SER A 463 37.42 -12.82 -57.84
CA SER A 463 38.13 -13.92 -57.17
C SER A 463 38.16 -15.16 -58.06
N LYS A 464 37.01 -15.50 -58.65
CA LYS A 464 36.91 -16.60 -59.61
C LYS A 464 37.76 -16.39 -60.87
N GLU A 465 37.81 -15.17 -61.42
CA GLU A 465 38.70 -14.86 -62.55
C GLU A 465 40.18 -15.10 -62.20
N ILE A 466 40.61 -14.77 -60.97
CA ILE A 466 41.97 -15.03 -60.49
C ILE A 466 42.22 -16.54 -60.31
N GLU A 467 41.29 -17.26 -59.68
CA GLU A 467 41.39 -18.72 -59.49
C GLU A 467 41.45 -19.47 -60.83
N ASP A 468 40.57 -19.13 -61.77
CA ASP A 468 40.53 -19.69 -63.12
C ASP A 468 41.84 -19.41 -63.87
N TYR A 469 42.41 -18.20 -63.72
CA TYR A 469 43.71 -17.87 -64.29
C TYR A 469 44.85 -18.71 -63.69
N VAL A 470 44.86 -18.90 -62.36
CA VAL A 470 45.91 -19.69 -61.69
C VAL A 470 45.84 -21.17 -62.04
N ALA A 471 44.63 -21.69 -62.25
CA ALA A 471 44.39 -23.07 -62.67
C ALA A 471 44.83 -23.38 -64.11
N LYS A 472 45.10 -22.36 -64.95
CA LYS A 472 45.67 -22.55 -66.29
C LYS A 472 47.06 -23.20 -66.21
N LYS A 473 47.39 -24.03 -67.22
CA LYS A 473 48.75 -24.57 -67.37
C LYS A 473 49.75 -23.44 -67.64
N THR A 474 51.01 -23.66 -67.31
CA THR A 474 52.06 -22.64 -67.44
C THR A 474 52.18 -22.11 -68.88
N GLU A 475 52.04 -22.99 -69.88
CA GLU A 475 52.04 -22.65 -71.31
C GLU A 475 50.84 -21.80 -71.75
N ASP A 476 49.73 -21.82 -71.00
CA ASP A 476 48.49 -21.09 -71.29
C ASP A 476 48.39 -19.74 -70.55
N LYS A 477 49.38 -19.42 -69.70
CA LYS A 477 49.48 -18.12 -69.00
C LYS A 477 50.23 -17.09 -69.86
N THR A 478 49.69 -16.81 -71.04
CA THR A 478 50.30 -15.90 -72.00
C THR A 478 50.33 -14.45 -71.50
N LEU A 479 51.19 -13.61 -72.10
CA LEU A 479 51.22 -12.17 -71.82
C LEU A 479 49.86 -11.50 -72.05
N ALA A 480 49.09 -11.95 -73.04
CA ALA A 480 47.77 -11.42 -73.33
C ALA A 480 46.74 -11.80 -72.25
N ASP A 481 46.75 -13.06 -71.80
CA ASP A 481 45.90 -13.52 -70.70
C ASP A 481 46.22 -12.80 -69.38
N ALA A 482 47.51 -12.64 -69.06
CA ALA A 482 47.97 -11.93 -67.87
C ALA A 482 47.53 -10.47 -67.87
N ASN A 483 47.66 -9.78 -69.01
CA ASN A 483 47.19 -8.40 -69.17
C ASN A 483 45.66 -8.28 -69.10
N THR A 484 44.92 -9.31 -69.51
CA THR A 484 43.46 -9.37 -69.38
C THR A 484 43.06 -9.45 -67.91
N LEU A 485 43.62 -10.39 -67.14
CA LEU A 485 43.36 -10.52 -65.71
C LEU A 485 43.74 -9.25 -64.95
N ARG A 486 44.95 -8.71 -65.22
CA ARG A 486 45.40 -7.43 -64.65
C ARG A 486 44.35 -6.34 -64.85
N THR A 487 43.83 -6.21 -66.07
CA THR A 487 42.83 -5.18 -66.40
C THR A 487 41.53 -5.40 -65.62
N SER A 488 41.05 -6.64 -65.50
CA SER A 488 39.90 -6.98 -64.66
C SER A 488 40.11 -6.59 -63.20
N VAL A 489 41.27 -6.94 -62.62
CA VAL A 489 41.60 -6.66 -61.20
C VAL A 489 41.72 -5.16 -60.95
N LEU A 490 42.39 -4.41 -61.85
CA LEU A 490 42.46 -2.95 -61.75
C LEU A 490 41.09 -2.29 -61.89
N GLY A 491 40.25 -2.80 -62.80
CA GLY A 491 38.87 -2.33 -62.96
C GLY A 491 38.02 -2.57 -61.72
N TYR A 492 38.19 -3.73 -61.06
CA TYR A 492 37.56 -4.02 -59.77
C TYR A 492 38.05 -3.06 -58.68
N LEU A 493 39.36 -2.90 -58.51
CA LEU A 493 39.96 -2.03 -57.49
C LEU A 493 39.56 -0.56 -57.68
N THR A 494 39.50 -0.08 -58.92
CA THR A 494 39.04 1.29 -59.24
C THR A 494 37.60 1.52 -58.80
N ARG A 495 36.71 0.54 -59.05
CA ARG A 495 35.30 0.65 -58.61
C ARG A 495 35.18 0.58 -57.09
N ARG A 496 36.03 -0.21 -56.43
CA ARG A 496 36.06 -0.35 -54.98
C ARG A 496 36.55 0.93 -54.30
N GLU A 497 37.67 1.48 -54.75
CA GLU A 497 38.23 2.74 -54.25
C GLU A 497 37.22 3.88 -54.34
N ALA A 498 36.41 3.94 -55.40
CA ALA A 498 35.33 4.91 -55.52
C ALA A 498 34.22 4.75 -54.46
N VAL A 499 33.93 3.54 -54.01
CA VAL A 499 32.88 3.25 -53.02
C VAL A 499 33.37 3.46 -51.59
N ASP A 500 34.41 2.74 -51.18
CA ASP A 500 34.85 2.67 -49.77
C ASP A 500 36.30 3.12 -49.56
N GLY A 501 37.00 3.54 -50.63
CA GLY A 501 38.36 4.09 -50.55
C GLY A 501 39.45 3.05 -50.42
N VAL A 502 39.11 1.76 -50.47
CA VAL A 502 40.10 0.68 -50.40
C VAL A 502 40.88 0.61 -51.71
N THR A 503 42.20 0.74 -51.58
CA THR A 503 43.17 0.49 -52.65
C THR A 503 44.12 -0.64 -52.26
N SER A 504 44.82 -1.21 -53.23
CA SER A 504 45.79 -2.30 -53.02
C SER A 504 47.14 -1.93 -53.62
N ALA A 505 48.22 -2.46 -53.01
CA ALA A 505 49.57 -2.38 -53.58
C ALA A 505 49.62 -2.92 -55.01
N PHE A 506 48.76 -3.90 -55.34
CA PHE A 506 48.60 -4.43 -56.69
C PHE A 506 48.26 -3.33 -57.72
N ALA A 507 47.36 -2.39 -57.36
CA ALA A 507 46.97 -1.31 -58.25
C ALA A 507 48.11 -0.32 -58.53
N VAL A 508 49.04 -0.18 -57.58
CA VAL A 508 50.22 0.69 -57.72
C VAL A 508 51.31 -0.02 -58.53
N THR A 509 51.65 -1.25 -58.16
CA THR A 509 52.73 -2.04 -58.79
C THR A 509 52.41 -2.39 -60.24
N TYR A 510 51.15 -2.73 -60.54
CA TYR A 510 50.72 -3.17 -61.87
C TYR A 510 49.87 -2.15 -62.62
N LYS A 511 50.04 -0.85 -62.33
CA LYS A 511 49.31 0.24 -63.01
C LYS A 511 49.57 0.31 -64.53
N ASP A 512 50.69 -0.22 -65.01
CA ASP A 512 51.10 -0.25 -66.41
C ASP A 512 50.98 -1.67 -66.99
N ALA A 513 50.85 -1.78 -68.32
CA ALA A 513 50.73 -3.08 -68.99
C ALA A 513 51.96 -3.97 -68.76
N LEU A 514 51.72 -5.27 -68.59
CA LEU A 514 52.78 -6.26 -68.46
C LEU A 514 53.57 -6.38 -69.77
N THR A 515 54.84 -6.71 -69.64
CA THR A 515 55.79 -7.03 -70.72
C THR A 515 56.37 -8.42 -70.46
N ASP A 516 57.03 -9.01 -71.46
CA ASP A 516 57.68 -10.32 -71.27
C ASP A 516 58.66 -10.33 -70.09
N ALA A 517 59.30 -9.18 -69.80
CA ALA A 517 60.26 -9.04 -68.72
C ALA A 517 59.65 -9.17 -67.31
N ASN A 518 58.35 -8.87 -67.14
CA ASN A 518 57.69 -8.86 -65.83
C ASN A 518 56.58 -9.93 -65.69
N LEU A 519 56.29 -10.68 -66.76
CA LEU A 519 55.28 -11.74 -66.79
C LEU A 519 55.52 -12.82 -65.73
N ALA A 520 56.77 -13.28 -65.57
CA ALA A 520 57.11 -14.33 -64.59
C ALA A 520 56.88 -13.88 -63.15
N THR A 521 57.20 -12.61 -62.84
CA THR A 521 56.97 -12.01 -61.52
C THR A 521 55.47 -11.87 -61.25
N PHE A 522 54.69 -11.37 -62.21
CA PHE A 522 53.23 -11.29 -62.10
C PHE A 522 52.59 -12.66 -61.82
N ASN A 523 52.96 -13.68 -62.60
CA ASN A 523 52.42 -15.03 -62.45
C ASN A 523 52.74 -15.63 -61.08
N THR A 524 53.93 -15.34 -60.55
CA THR A 524 54.34 -15.76 -59.21
C THR A 524 53.51 -15.06 -58.13
N GLU A 525 53.34 -13.74 -58.23
CA GLU A 525 52.57 -12.94 -57.27
C GLU A 525 51.10 -13.37 -57.22
N ILE A 526 50.46 -13.53 -58.39
CA ILE A 526 49.07 -14.00 -58.49
C ILE A 526 48.93 -15.42 -57.92
N SER A 527 49.84 -16.34 -58.22
CA SER A 527 49.77 -17.72 -57.72
C SER A 527 49.94 -17.79 -56.21
N ASN A 528 50.80 -16.95 -55.63
CA ASN A 528 51.01 -16.88 -54.19
C ASN A 528 49.79 -16.29 -53.45
N ALA A 529 49.01 -15.46 -54.11
CA ALA A 529 47.87 -14.78 -53.50
C ALA A 529 46.57 -15.61 -53.44
N VAL A 530 46.45 -16.73 -54.16
CA VAL A 530 45.22 -17.55 -54.19
C VAL A 530 44.79 -18.05 -52.81
N GLY A 531 45.75 -18.30 -51.90
CA GLY A 531 45.45 -18.68 -50.52
C GLY A 531 44.91 -17.54 -49.64
N ASN A 532 45.06 -16.29 -50.05
CA ASN A 532 44.55 -15.10 -49.37
C ASN A 532 44.48 -13.91 -50.33
N LEU A 533 43.35 -13.78 -51.03
CA LEU A 533 43.15 -12.74 -52.05
C LEU A 533 43.06 -11.32 -51.48
N ASN A 534 42.98 -11.14 -50.16
CA ASN A 534 42.89 -9.81 -49.54
C ASN A 534 44.10 -8.93 -49.84
N SER A 535 45.28 -9.52 -50.11
CA SER A 535 46.48 -8.78 -50.49
C SER A 535 46.38 -8.11 -51.87
N ILE A 536 45.55 -8.67 -52.76
CA ILE A 536 45.31 -8.15 -54.11
C ILE A 536 44.02 -7.34 -54.15
N LEU A 537 42.94 -7.88 -53.60
CA LEU A 537 41.58 -7.36 -53.76
C LEU A 537 41.11 -6.48 -52.59
N GLY A 538 41.78 -6.53 -51.44
CA GLY A 538 41.25 -6.05 -50.15
C GLY A 538 40.22 -7.02 -49.54
N SER A 539 39.65 -6.70 -48.38
CA SER A 539 38.63 -7.52 -47.67
C SER A 539 37.42 -7.86 -48.56
N GLU A 540 36.77 -9.00 -48.41
CA GLU A 540 35.51 -9.29 -49.14
C GLU A 540 34.42 -8.25 -48.84
N ASN A 541 34.26 -7.90 -47.56
CA ASN A 541 33.28 -6.89 -47.15
C ASN A 541 33.78 -5.47 -47.46
N LEU A 542 32.86 -4.63 -47.94
CA LEU A 542 33.07 -3.19 -48.08
C LEU A 542 33.30 -2.57 -46.69
N ALA A 543 34.19 -1.58 -46.61
CA ALA A 543 34.37 -0.83 -45.38
C ALA A 543 33.12 0.05 -45.11
N THR A 544 32.62 0.03 -43.89
CA THR A 544 31.48 0.84 -43.43
C THR A 544 31.90 1.99 -42.52
N SER A 545 33.15 2.00 -42.06
CA SER A 545 33.77 3.03 -41.22
C SER A 545 35.30 2.96 -41.29
N GLY A 546 35.99 3.91 -40.64
CA GLY A 546 37.46 3.97 -40.58
C GLY A 546 38.10 4.87 -41.63
N ASN A 547 39.29 4.52 -42.12
CA ASN A 547 40.00 5.32 -43.13
C ASN A 547 39.47 5.06 -44.53
N LEU A 548 38.39 5.76 -44.89
CA LEU A 548 37.66 5.60 -46.15
C LEU A 548 38.23 6.42 -47.32
N GLY A 549 39.42 7.03 -47.17
CA GLY A 549 40.05 7.82 -48.23
C GLY A 549 39.17 8.92 -48.82
N LYS A 550 39.30 9.18 -50.12
CA LYS A 550 38.44 10.09 -50.91
C LYS A 550 37.34 9.29 -51.63
N SER A 551 36.54 8.54 -50.87
CA SER A 551 35.47 7.72 -51.41
C SER A 551 34.11 8.38 -51.30
N THR A 552 33.15 7.88 -52.09
CA THR A 552 31.77 8.35 -52.07
C THR A 552 31.07 8.05 -50.74
N LEU A 553 31.41 6.94 -50.06
CA LEU A 553 30.94 6.67 -48.69
C LEU A 553 31.48 7.72 -47.72
N ALA A 554 32.78 8.06 -47.79
CA ALA A 554 33.36 9.08 -46.90
C ALA A 554 32.66 10.43 -47.05
N ASP A 555 32.30 10.83 -48.27
CA ASP A 555 31.58 12.06 -48.55
C ASP A 555 30.14 12.04 -48.02
N PHE A 556 29.45 10.90 -48.14
CA PHE A 556 28.13 10.70 -47.55
C PHE A 556 28.16 10.81 -46.02
N LEU A 557 29.07 10.08 -45.35
CA LEU A 557 29.19 10.09 -43.89
C LEU A 557 29.53 11.49 -43.34
N LYS A 558 30.43 12.22 -44.01
CA LYS A 558 30.75 13.62 -43.64
C LYS A 558 29.55 14.55 -43.80
N SER A 559 28.76 14.38 -44.86
CA SER A 559 27.58 15.20 -45.10
C SER A 559 26.46 14.87 -44.10
N SER A 560 26.29 13.60 -43.73
CA SER A 560 25.39 13.16 -42.64
C SER A 560 25.83 13.75 -41.30
N GLN A 561 27.13 13.69 -40.99
CA GLN A 561 27.67 14.31 -39.77
C GLN A 561 27.47 15.83 -39.74
N ALA A 562 27.65 16.52 -40.87
CA ALA A 562 27.43 17.96 -40.94
C ALA A 562 25.96 18.33 -40.66
N LEU A 563 25.01 17.59 -41.26
CA LEU A 563 23.58 17.85 -41.13
C LEU A 563 23.03 17.45 -39.76
N PHE A 564 23.41 16.27 -39.27
CA PHE A 564 22.78 15.62 -38.11
C PHE A 564 23.69 15.47 -36.89
N GLY A 565 24.99 15.69 -37.04
CA GLY A 565 25.97 15.45 -35.97
C GLY A 565 26.26 13.97 -35.72
N THR A 566 25.93 13.07 -36.65
CA THR A 566 26.20 11.63 -36.55
C THR A 566 27.70 11.32 -36.57
N GLY A 567 28.09 10.12 -36.12
CA GLY A 567 29.46 9.63 -36.31
C GLY A 567 29.79 9.32 -37.78
N LEU A 568 31.07 9.11 -38.06
CA LEU A 568 31.58 8.70 -39.38
C LEU A 568 31.52 7.18 -39.55
N ASP A 569 30.32 6.63 -39.38
CA ASP A 569 30.03 5.20 -39.51
C ASP A 569 28.67 5.03 -40.21
N LEU A 570 28.61 4.14 -41.21
CA LEU A 570 27.38 3.87 -41.96
C LEU A 570 26.23 3.39 -41.07
N THR A 571 26.52 2.70 -39.97
CA THR A 571 25.49 2.24 -39.00
C THR A 571 24.87 3.38 -38.19
N GLN A 572 25.54 4.53 -38.12
CA GLN A 572 25.08 5.73 -37.42
C GLN A 572 24.58 6.81 -38.38
N ALA A 573 24.86 6.68 -39.67
CA ALA A 573 24.43 7.62 -40.68
C ALA A 573 22.93 7.51 -40.90
N ILE A 574 22.28 8.66 -41.10
CA ILE A 574 20.87 8.71 -41.44
C ILE A 574 20.77 8.63 -42.96
N GLU A 575 20.05 7.61 -43.45
CA GLU A 575 19.80 7.43 -44.88
C GLU A 575 18.55 8.19 -45.32
N PRO A 576 18.59 8.95 -46.43
CA PRO A 576 17.41 9.57 -46.99
C PRO A 576 16.34 8.54 -47.41
N LYS A 577 15.06 8.90 -47.24
CA LYS A 577 13.93 8.10 -47.72
C LYS A 577 13.78 8.31 -49.23
N GLU A 578 14.05 7.28 -50.03
CA GLU A 578 13.83 7.34 -51.48
C GLU A 578 12.31 7.39 -51.76
N ILE A 579 11.84 8.47 -52.39
CA ILE A 579 10.44 8.66 -52.76
C ILE A 579 10.18 8.33 -54.24
N GLU A 580 11.18 8.57 -55.09
CA GLU A 580 11.23 8.18 -56.50
C GLU A 580 12.71 7.92 -56.87
N GLU A 581 12.98 7.26 -58.00
CA GLU A 581 14.36 6.94 -58.38
C GLU A 581 15.25 8.20 -58.45
N GLY A 582 16.25 8.27 -57.57
CA GLY A 582 17.16 9.41 -57.44
C GLY A 582 16.55 10.67 -56.83
N LYS A 583 15.36 10.57 -56.21
CA LYS A 583 14.74 11.64 -55.40
C LYS A 583 14.52 11.15 -53.98
N TYR A 584 14.94 11.96 -53.03
CA TYR A 584 14.99 11.60 -51.64
C TYR A 584 14.32 12.66 -50.76
N ASP A 585 13.73 12.19 -49.66
CA ASP A 585 13.13 13.00 -48.61
C ASP A 585 13.74 12.65 -47.24
N MET A 586 13.46 13.48 -46.24
CA MET A 586 13.91 13.27 -44.87
C MET A 586 13.11 12.13 -44.21
N PRO A 587 13.76 11.19 -43.50
CA PRO A 587 13.05 10.13 -42.80
C PRO A 587 12.19 10.65 -41.64
N GLU A 588 11.13 9.89 -41.33
CA GLU A 588 10.18 10.20 -40.25
C GLU A 588 10.75 9.81 -38.88
N GLY A 589 10.33 10.51 -37.81
CA GLY A 589 10.60 10.11 -36.41
C GLY A 589 12.05 10.29 -35.93
N LEU A 590 12.78 11.28 -36.48
CA LEU A 590 14.17 11.52 -36.09
C LEU A 590 14.29 12.37 -34.81
N GLU A 591 14.97 11.85 -33.80
CA GLU A 591 15.44 12.64 -32.65
C GLU A 591 16.82 13.24 -32.94
N ILE A 592 16.88 14.54 -33.24
CA ILE A 592 18.12 15.18 -33.68
C ILE A 592 18.44 16.39 -32.80
N THR A 593 19.57 16.30 -32.10
CA THR A 593 20.05 17.30 -31.15
C THR A 593 21.34 18.00 -31.60
N SER A 594 21.84 17.69 -32.80
CA SER A 594 23.15 18.14 -33.27
C SER A 594 23.18 18.41 -34.79
N GLY A 595 24.34 18.79 -35.31
CA GLY A 595 24.53 19.18 -36.71
C GLY A 595 23.85 20.52 -37.05
N SER A 596 23.78 20.86 -38.34
CA SER A 596 23.12 22.09 -38.80
C SER A 596 21.60 22.05 -38.63
N LEU A 597 20.95 20.88 -38.72
CA LEU A 597 19.53 20.74 -38.41
C LEU A 597 19.26 20.99 -36.92
N GLY A 598 20.04 20.40 -36.01
CA GLY A 598 19.93 20.64 -34.58
C GLY A 598 20.17 22.10 -34.21
N LYS A 599 21.16 22.76 -34.83
CA LYS A 599 21.41 24.20 -34.61
C LYS A 599 20.25 25.08 -35.06
N TYR A 600 19.75 24.88 -36.29
CA TYR A 600 18.59 25.63 -36.77
C TYR A 600 17.37 25.38 -35.88
N SER A 601 17.20 24.13 -35.45
CA SER A 601 16.14 23.70 -34.55
C SER A 601 16.13 24.47 -33.23
N MET A 602 17.26 24.49 -32.54
CA MET A 602 17.43 25.17 -31.25
C MET A 602 17.09 26.66 -31.36
N VAL A 603 17.53 27.31 -32.45
CA VAL A 603 17.22 28.73 -32.70
C VAL A 603 15.71 28.94 -32.87
N VAL A 604 15.04 28.10 -33.66
CA VAL A 604 13.59 28.23 -33.88
C VAL A 604 12.79 27.96 -32.60
N LYS A 605 13.14 26.90 -31.85
CA LYS A 605 12.48 26.58 -30.57
C LYS A 605 12.68 27.69 -29.53
N GLY A 606 13.90 28.23 -29.43
CA GLY A 606 14.20 29.36 -28.54
C GLY A 606 13.40 30.60 -28.89
N ILE A 607 13.36 30.99 -30.18
CA ILE A 607 12.57 32.15 -30.63
C ILE A 607 11.08 31.94 -30.31
N ASP A 608 10.53 30.76 -30.64
CA ASP A 608 9.12 30.48 -30.42
C ASP A 608 8.75 30.53 -28.93
N MET A 609 9.53 29.86 -28.08
CA MET A 609 9.28 29.84 -26.64
C MET A 609 9.44 31.24 -26.00
N PHE A 610 10.50 31.96 -26.35
CA PHE A 610 10.79 33.28 -25.78
C PHE A 610 9.83 34.37 -26.27
N THR A 611 9.34 34.27 -27.51
CA THR A 611 8.34 35.21 -28.06
C THR A 611 6.97 35.00 -27.42
N ASN A 612 6.65 33.77 -27.02
CA ASN A 612 5.34 33.41 -26.48
C ASN A 612 5.30 33.29 -24.95
N ILE A 613 6.39 33.55 -24.22
CA ILE A 613 6.44 33.42 -22.75
C ILE A 613 5.41 34.31 -22.04
N ASP A 614 5.23 35.55 -22.51
CA ASP A 614 4.25 36.46 -21.91
C ASP A 614 2.81 35.98 -22.18
N LYS A 615 2.57 35.30 -23.31
CA LYS A 615 1.26 34.70 -23.60
C LYS A 615 0.98 33.49 -22.71
N TRP A 616 2.00 32.67 -22.45
CA TRP A 616 1.92 31.55 -21.50
C TRP A 616 1.60 32.04 -20.09
N GLN A 617 2.30 33.08 -19.64
CA GLN A 617 2.07 33.72 -18.34
C GLN A 617 0.67 34.32 -18.25
N ALA A 618 0.20 35.01 -19.29
CA ALA A 618 -1.15 35.55 -19.34
C ALA A 618 -2.25 34.47 -19.31
N LEU A 619 -2.04 33.35 -20.01
CA LEU A 619 -2.95 32.20 -19.95
C LEU A 619 -2.97 31.59 -18.54
N TYR A 620 -1.79 31.40 -17.93
CA TYR A 620 -1.67 30.92 -16.56
C TYR A 620 -2.39 31.83 -15.57
N ASP A 621 -2.11 33.13 -15.58
CA ASP A 621 -2.74 34.12 -14.69
C ASP A 621 -4.27 34.07 -14.79
N LYS A 622 -4.78 33.95 -16.02
CA LYS A 622 -6.21 33.88 -16.26
C LYS A 622 -6.84 32.62 -15.64
N VAL A 623 -6.27 31.45 -15.90
CA VAL A 623 -6.77 30.19 -15.33
C VAL A 623 -6.57 30.16 -13.82
N LYS A 624 -5.45 30.69 -13.31
CA LYS A 624 -5.16 30.78 -11.88
C LYS A 624 -6.12 31.70 -11.14
N ALA A 625 -6.46 32.85 -11.73
CA ALA A 625 -7.45 33.75 -11.14
C ALA A 625 -8.85 33.11 -11.08
N GLN A 626 -9.22 32.29 -12.08
CA GLN A 626 -10.43 31.48 -12.03
C GLN A 626 -10.35 30.45 -10.90
N ALA A 627 -9.25 29.70 -10.81
CA ALA A 627 -9.04 28.74 -9.72
C ALA A 627 -9.15 29.41 -8.35
N ASP A 628 -8.48 30.54 -8.13
CA ASP A 628 -8.47 31.26 -6.86
C ASP A 628 -9.86 31.79 -6.48
N SER A 629 -10.63 32.27 -7.45
CA SER A 629 -12.02 32.68 -7.22
C SER A 629 -12.89 31.51 -6.77
N ILE A 630 -12.72 30.33 -7.38
CA ILE A 630 -13.51 29.13 -7.04
C ILE A 630 -13.07 28.59 -5.67
N ILE A 631 -11.76 28.54 -5.40
CA ILE A 631 -11.20 28.13 -4.10
C ILE A 631 -11.71 29.07 -2.99
N ALA A 632 -11.69 30.38 -3.20
CA ALA A 632 -12.23 31.32 -2.21
C ALA A 632 -13.74 31.10 -1.96
N GLN A 633 -14.50 30.72 -2.99
CA GLN A 633 -15.91 30.40 -2.85
C GLN A 633 -16.13 29.10 -2.05
N THR A 634 -15.36 28.05 -2.32
CA THR A 634 -15.46 26.78 -1.58
C THR A 634 -15.00 26.94 -0.14
N GLU A 635 -13.92 27.68 0.11
CA GLU A 635 -13.44 28.03 1.45
C GLU A 635 -14.48 28.83 2.25
N ALA A 636 -15.18 29.78 1.62
CA ALA A 636 -16.24 30.53 2.28
C ALA A 636 -17.43 29.63 2.69
N ILE A 637 -17.84 28.70 1.82
CA ILE A 637 -18.90 27.73 2.15
C ILE A 637 -18.44 26.80 3.28
N GLN A 638 -17.21 26.29 3.21
CA GLN A 638 -16.65 25.42 4.24
C GLN A 638 -16.55 26.14 5.59
N LYS A 639 -16.11 27.40 5.59
CA LYS A 639 -16.08 28.23 6.80
C LYS A 639 -17.48 28.38 7.41
N ASN A 640 -18.52 28.60 6.59
CA ASN A 640 -19.88 28.68 7.10
C ASN A 640 -20.35 27.34 7.71
N ILE A 641 -19.99 26.21 7.11
CA ILE A 641 -20.24 24.88 7.67
C ILE A 641 -19.55 24.74 9.03
N ASP A 642 -18.27 25.10 9.13
CA ASP A 642 -17.49 25.00 10.36
C ASP A 642 -18.08 25.90 11.47
N ASP A 643 -18.48 27.13 11.13
CA ASP A 643 -19.13 28.06 12.06
C ASP A 643 -20.50 27.52 12.55
N LEU A 644 -21.28 26.85 11.68
CA LEU A 644 -22.55 26.21 12.06
C LEU A 644 -22.33 24.95 12.91
N GLU A 645 -21.34 24.12 12.58
CA GLU A 645 -20.96 22.94 13.36
C GLU A 645 -20.48 23.36 14.77
N ALA A 646 -19.73 24.46 14.87
CA ALA A 646 -19.30 25.02 16.15
C ALA A 646 -20.48 25.50 17.03
N GLN A 647 -21.54 26.06 16.46
CA GLN A 647 -22.72 26.54 17.20
C GLN A 647 -23.47 25.41 17.94
N ILE A 648 -23.47 24.21 17.37
CA ILE A 648 -24.15 23.05 17.96
C ILE A 648 -23.21 22.06 18.64
N LYS A 649 -21.91 22.34 18.70
CA LYS A 649 -20.91 21.42 19.25
C LYS A 649 -21.27 20.97 20.67
N ASP A 650 -21.44 21.91 21.59
CA ASP A 650 -21.73 21.62 22.99
C ASP A 650 -23.13 21.03 23.17
N ALA A 651 -24.10 21.48 22.35
CA ALA A 651 -25.46 20.97 22.36
C ALA A 651 -25.54 19.51 21.88
N ASN A 652 -24.76 19.16 20.85
CA ASN A 652 -24.61 17.79 20.36
C ASN A 652 -23.92 16.91 21.40
N ALA A 653 -22.84 17.38 22.04
CA ALA A 653 -22.18 16.64 23.11
C ALA A 653 -23.14 16.31 24.27
N ALA A 654 -23.93 17.30 24.70
CA ALA A 654 -24.96 17.10 25.72
C ALA A 654 -26.07 16.16 25.25
N LEU A 655 -26.53 16.29 24.00
CA LEU A 655 -27.51 15.39 23.39
C LEU A 655 -26.99 13.95 23.38
N TRP A 656 -25.76 13.72 22.91
CA TRP A 656 -25.18 12.37 22.84
C TRP A 656 -25.08 11.70 24.21
N GLN A 657 -24.75 12.48 25.26
CA GLN A 657 -24.76 12.02 26.64
C GLN A 657 -26.16 11.62 27.11
N ALA A 658 -27.16 12.44 26.81
CA ALA A 658 -28.56 12.14 27.14
C ALA A 658 -29.09 10.90 26.38
N GLU A 659 -28.72 10.76 25.11
CA GLU A 659 -29.06 9.60 24.27
C GLU A 659 -28.46 8.30 24.84
N LEU A 660 -27.17 8.33 25.22
CA LEU A 660 -26.52 7.21 25.89
C LEU A 660 -27.22 6.90 27.23
N ALA A 661 -27.43 7.91 28.08
CA ALA A 661 -28.08 7.71 29.38
C ALA A 661 -29.49 7.10 29.27
N CYS A 662 -30.27 7.50 28.25
CA CYS A 662 -31.57 6.90 27.97
C CYS A 662 -31.45 5.46 27.52
N TYR A 663 -30.49 5.14 26.65
CA TYR A 663 -30.21 3.77 26.24
C TYR A 663 -29.82 2.88 27.43
N LEU A 664 -29.04 3.39 28.39
CA LEU A 664 -28.62 2.66 29.60
C LEU A 664 -29.76 2.29 30.56
N ILE A 665 -31.00 2.78 30.34
CA ILE A 665 -32.15 2.39 31.16
C ILE A 665 -32.60 0.95 30.82
N LYS A 666 -32.78 0.67 29.52
CA LYS A 666 -33.39 -0.59 29.04
C LYS A 666 -32.65 -1.26 27.87
N GLY A 667 -31.72 -0.58 27.22
CA GLY A 667 -30.89 -1.13 26.13
C GLY A 667 -31.75 -1.71 25.01
N ASP A 668 -31.44 -2.95 24.64
CA ASP A 668 -32.14 -3.74 23.61
C ASP A 668 -33.59 -4.09 23.97
N LYS A 669 -33.98 -3.94 25.25
CA LYS A 669 -35.37 -4.13 25.71
C LYS A 669 -36.21 -2.87 25.57
N SER A 670 -35.61 -1.77 25.12
CA SER A 670 -36.33 -0.55 24.76
C SER A 670 -37.21 -0.76 23.53
N LYS A 671 -38.45 -0.28 23.58
CA LYS A 671 -39.30 -0.16 22.36
C LYS A 671 -38.78 0.93 21.41
N ARG A 672 -37.85 1.78 21.87
CA ARG A 672 -37.28 2.92 21.16
C ARG A 672 -35.82 2.69 20.74
N GLN A 673 -35.26 1.49 20.88
CA GLN A 673 -33.85 1.20 20.61
C GLN A 673 -33.30 1.78 19.29
N ASN A 674 -34.11 1.75 18.22
CA ASN A 674 -33.70 2.22 16.88
C ASN A 674 -33.81 3.74 16.67
N VAL A 675 -34.34 4.49 17.65
CA VAL A 675 -34.66 5.92 17.53
C VAL A 675 -34.14 6.77 18.70
N ILE A 676 -33.48 6.14 19.68
CA ILE A 676 -32.82 6.82 20.81
C ILE A 676 -31.60 7.61 20.35
N PHE A 677 -30.79 7.07 19.45
CA PHE A 677 -29.57 7.73 18.97
C PHE A 677 -29.82 8.61 17.75
N SER A 678 -29.20 9.78 17.71
CA SER A 678 -29.11 10.62 16.52
C SER A 678 -28.11 10.04 15.51
N GLU A 679 -28.30 10.32 14.21
CA GLU A 679 -27.37 9.89 13.14
C GLU A 679 -25.93 10.38 13.37
N SER A 680 -25.79 11.55 13.99
CA SER A 680 -24.51 12.18 14.31
C SER A 680 -23.83 11.62 15.56
N ASN A 681 -24.50 10.75 16.34
CA ASN A 681 -23.93 10.21 17.57
C ASN A 681 -22.88 9.14 17.24
N PRO A 682 -21.61 9.31 17.66
CA PRO A 682 -20.53 8.38 17.32
C PRO A 682 -20.77 6.95 17.84
N TYR A 683 -21.61 6.77 18.86
CA TYR A 683 -21.93 5.46 19.44
C TYR A 683 -23.13 4.76 18.79
N LYS A 684 -23.85 5.39 17.85
CA LYS A 684 -25.05 4.80 17.23
C LYS A 684 -24.75 3.41 16.64
N ASN A 685 -23.72 3.31 15.81
CA ASN A 685 -23.37 2.07 15.11
C ASN A 685 -22.89 0.97 16.07
N TYR A 686 -22.39 1.33 17.25
CA TYR A 686 -21.94 0.39 18.28
C TYR A 686 -23.11 -0.29 19.00
N TYR A 687 -24.31 0.31 18.98
CA TYR A 687 -25.49 -0.17 19.73
C TYR A 687 -26.67 -0.60 18.85
N THR A 688 -26.67 -0.30 17.55
CA THR A 688 -27.80 -0.62 16.63
C THR A 688 -27.47 -1.63 15.53
N SER A 689 -26.26 -2.21 15.47
CA SER A 689 -25.90 -3.18 14.42
C SER A 689 -26.42 -4.58 14.75
N ASN A 690 -27.35 -5.08 13.95
CA ASN A 690 -27.92 -6.43 14.10
C ASN A 690 -27.06 -7.56 13.48
N GLU A 691 -25.93 -7.23 12.82
CA GLU A 691 -25.19 -8.20 11.97
C GLU A 691 -23.72 -8.42 12.35
N GLN A 692 -23.18 -7.70 13.34
CA GLN A 692 -21.87 -7.96 13.91
C GLN A 692 -21.99 -7.82 15.43
N GLU A 693 -21.34 -8.72 16.17
CA GLU A 693 -21.35 -8.67 17.64
C GLU A 693 -21.04 -7.24 18.10
N PRO A 694 -21.91 -6.62 18.92
CA PRO A 694 -21.71 -5.25 19.36
C PRO A 694 -20.33 -5.14 20.01
N LEU A 695 -19.48 -4.24 19.49
CA LEU A 695 -18.10 -3.99 19.94
C LEU A 695 -18.02 -3.64 21.45
N LEU A 696 -19.16 -3.26 22.03
CA LEU A 696 -19.43 -3.27 23.47
C LEU A 696 -20.64 -4.18 23.67
N GLY A 697 -20.39 -5.46 23.97
CA GLY A 697 -21.45 -6.45 24.20
C GLY A 697 -22.46 -5.95 25.23
N ASN A 698 -23.72 -6.36 25.07
CA ASN A 698 -24.88 -6.09 25.94
C ASN A 698 -24.58 -5.23 27.16
N VAL A 699 -24.79 -3.94 27.03
CA VAL A 699 -24.43 -2.96 28.06
C VAL A 699 -25.19 -3.18 29.37
N VAL A 700 -24.53 -2.91 30.49
CA VAL A 700 -25.12 -2.90 31.83
C VAL A 700 -26.22 -1.84 31.88
N THR A 701 -27.48 -2.31 31.92
CA THR A 701 -28.66 -1.46 32.03
C THR A 701 -29.34 -1.62 33.38
N GLU A 702 -30.12 -0.62 33.79
CA GLU A 702 -30.99 -0.73 34.97
C GLU A 702 -31.97 -1.90 34.85
N TYR A 703 -32.45 -2.17 33.63
CA TYR A 703 -33.29 -3.34 33.33
C TYR A 703 -32.55 -4.66 33.59
N SER A 704 -31.34 -4.82 33.05
CA SER A 704 -30.54 -6.05 33.25
C SER A 704 -30.18 -6.32 34.72
N LYS A 705 -29.97 -5.26 35.51
CA LYS A 705 -29.78 -5.33 36.97
C LYS A 705 -31.03 -5.89 37.66
N LEU A 706 -32.20 -5.32 37.37
CA LEU A 706 -33.45 -5.74 38.01
C LEU A 706 -33.85 -7.17 37.60
N GLU A 707 -33.63 -7.58 36.36
CA GLU A 707 -33.84 -8.98 35.93
C GLU A 707 -32.99 -9.95 36.75
N ALA A 708 -31.73 -9.59 36.99
CA ALA A 708 -30.82 -10.34 37.83
C ALA A 708 -31.26 -10.41 39.30
N GLU A 709 -31.67 -9.29 39.89
CA GLU A 709 -32.17 -9.23 41.29
C GLU A 709 -33.47 -10.04 41.46
N ILE A 710 -34.36 -10.02 40.46
CA ILE A 710 -35.57 -10.84 40.41
C ILE A 710 -35.21 -12.32 40.37
N ALA A 711 -34.33 -12.72 39.45
CA ALA A 711 -33.92 -14.12 39.30
C ALA A 711 -33.21 -14.65 40.57
N LEU A 712 -32.43 -13.81 41.23
CA LEU A 712 -31.78 -14.10 42.50
C LEU A 712 -32.79 -14.44 43.61
N VAL A 713 -33.74 -13.55 43.86
CA VAL A 713 -34.72 -13.74 44.94
C VAL A 713 -35.66 -14.91 44.63
N GLN A 714 -36.03 -15.12 43.36
CA GLN A 714 -36.85 -16.26 42.95
C GLN A 714 -36.19 -17.60 43.30
N ARG A 715 -34.90 -17.78 42.98
CA ARG A 715 -34.19 -19.02 43.32
C ARG A 715 -34.03 -19.20 44.83
N ALA A 716 -33.71 -18.13 45.56
CA ALA A 716 -33.61 -18.18 47.02
C ALA A 716 -34.92 -18.59 47.70
N MET A 717 -36.08 -18.24 47.10
CA MET A 717 -37.39 -18.71 47.55
C MET A 717 -37.70 -20.17 47.16
N GLU A 718 -37.08 -20.71 46.10
CA GLU A 718 -37.35 -22.05 45.56
C GLU A 718 -36.57 -23.16 46.27
N ASP A 719 -35.29 -22.94 46.59
CA ASP A 719 -34.41 -23.98 47.17
C ASP A 719 -33.70 -23.58 48.47
N GLY A 720 -33.90 -22.36 48.97
CA GLY A 720 -33.34 -21.88 50.23
C GLY A 720 -31.87 -21.47 50.17
N TYR A 721 -31.27 -21.38 48.97
CA TYR A 721 -29.89 -20.95 48.77
C TYR A 721 -29.80 -19.57 48.12
N PHE A 722 -28.79 -18.79 48.51
CA PHE A 722 -28.46 -17.54 47.83
C PHE A 722 -27.51 -17.82 46.67
N TYR A 723 -28.02 -17.63 45.47
CA TYR A 723 -27.20 -17.53 44.26
C TYR A 723 -26.60 -16.12 44.21
N TYR A 724 -25.65 -15.86 43.33
CA TYR A 724 -25.15 -14.49 43.19
C TYR A 724 -25.22 -14.03 41.76
N THR A 725 -25.54 -12.76 41.60
CA THR A 725 -25.47 -12.11 40.30
C THR A 725 -24.08 -11.53 40.14
N TYR A 726 -23.38 -11.99 39.11
CA TYR A 726 -22.09 -11.44 38.72
C TYR A 726 -22.17 -10.84 37.32
N TYR A 727 -21.34 -9.85 37.08
CA TYR A 727 -21.12 -9.31 35.76
C TYR A 727 -20.18 -10.24 35.00
N ASP A 728 -20.68 -10.89 33.94
CA ASP A 728 -19.85 -11.70 33.08
C ASP A 728 -19.18 -10.81 32.02
N ALA A 729 -17.90 -10.53 32.20
CA ALA A 729 -17.13 -9.69 31.30
C ALA A 729 -17.06 -10.20 29.85
N ASN A 730 -17.33 -11.50 29.59
CA ASN A 730 -17.31 -12.06 28.23
C ASN A 730 -18.62 -11.87 27.49
N SER A 731 -19.75 -11.93 28.19
CA SER A 731 -21.08 -11.71 27.59
C SER A 731 -21.63 -10.32 27.86
N HIS A 732 -20.94 -9.54 28.69
CA HIS A 732 -21.33 -8.25 29.25
C HIS A 732 -22.70 -8.25 29.94
N THR A 733 -23.25 -9.41 30.26
CA THR A 733 -24.55 -9.54 30.94
C THR A 733 -24.39 -9.89 32.41
N TYR A 734 -25.38 -9.52 33.21
CA TYR A 734 -25.51 -10.06 34.55
C TYR A 734 -26.01 -11.49 34.48
N LYS A 735 -25.20 -12.41 35.02
CA LYS A 735 -25.54 -13.82 35.12
C LYS A 735 -25.77 -14.18 36.56
N VAL A 736 -26.77 -15.02 36.79
CA VAL A 736 -26.98 -15.65 38.09
C VAL A 736 -26.17 -16.94 38.12
N SER A 737 -25.26 -17.03 39.08
CA SER A 737 -24.43 -18.20 39.33
C SER A 737 -25.27 -19.48 39.41
N GLU A 738 -24.72 -20.58 38.88
CA GLU A 738 -25.26 -21.93 39.06
C GLU A 738 -24.84 -22.55 40.41
N LYS A 739 -23.82 -21.98 41.06
CA LYS A 739 -23.35 -22.37 42.40
C LYS A 739 -23.94 -21.45 43.46
N SER A 740 -24.41 -22.02 44.56
CA SER A 740 -24.73 -21.25 45.76
C SER A 740 -23.44 -20.84 46.47
N LEU A 741 -23.35 -19.57 46.89
CA LEU A 741 -22.29 -19.08 47.77
C LEU A 741 -22.90 -18.73 49.12
N ASN A 742 -22.10 -18.83 50.19
CA ASN A 742 -22.46 -18.13 51.41
C ASN A 742 -22.36 -16.62 51.14
N LEU A 743 -23.12 -15.83 51.90
CA LEU A 743 -23.25 -14.42 51.60
C LEU A 743 -21.95 -13.63 51.80
N THR A 744 -21.04 -14.12 52.66
CA THR A 744 -19.72 -13.54 52.86
C THR A 744 -18.89 -13.56 51.58
N SER A 745 -18.83 -14.69 50.87
CA SER A 745 -18.10 -14.80 49.59
C SER A 745 -18.75 -14.00 48.45
N LEU A 746 -20.07 -13.79 48.51
CA LEU A 746 -20.78 -12.91 47.58
C LEU A 746 -20.38 -11.44 47.79
N LEU A 747 -20.34 -10.99 49.04
CA LEU A 747 -19.92 -9.62 49.38
C LEU A 747 -18.46 -9.38 48.96
N GLU A 748 -17.56 -10.36 49.16
CA GLU A 748 -16.15 -10.28 48.72
C GLU A 748 -16.02 -10.15 47.19
N THR A 749 -16.74 -10.98 46.43
CA THR A 749 -16.72 -10.93 44.95
C THR A 749 -17.29 -9.60 44.42
N GLN A 750 -18.33 -9.08 45.08
CA GLN A 750 -18.93 -7.80 44.70
C GLN A 750 -17.99 -6.61 45.04
N GLU A 751 -17.20 -6.69 46.11
CA GLU A 751 -16.16 -5.70 46.43
C GLU A 751 -15.04 -5.66 45.38
N GLU A 752 -14.61 -6.81 44.87
CA GLU A 752 -13.65 -6.89 43.76
C GLU A 752 -14.22 -6.22 42.49
N ALA A 753 -15.47 -6.54 42.12
CA ALA A 753 -16.13 -5.92 40.97
C ALA A 753 -16.28 -4.39 41.09
N ILE A 754 -16.56 -3.88 42.30
CA ILE A 754 -16.58 -2.44 42.58
C ILE A 754 -15.19 -1.83 42.43
N THR A 755 -14.15 -2.54 42.86
CA THR A 755 -12.76 -2.08 42.76
C THR A 755 -12.33 -1.93 41.31
N ASP A 756 -12.66 -2.91 40.46
CA ASP A 756 -12.37 -2.86 39.02
C ASP A 756 -13.16 -1.76 38.30
N ALA A 757 -14.44 -1.58 38.64
CA ALA A 757 -15.26 -0.51 38.09
C ALA A 757 -14.74 0.88 38.49
N LYS A 758 -14.29 1.06 39.75
CA LYS A 758 -13.64 2.30 40.21
C LYS A 758 -12.36 2.60 39.44
N LYS A 759 -11.51 1.58 39.28
CA LYS A 759 -10.26 1.71 38.53
C LYS A 759 -10.52 2.10 37.07
N THR A 760 -11.53 1.53 36.45
CA THR A 760 -11.92 1.87 35.07
C THR A 760 -12.36 3.34 34.96
N VAL A 761 -13.14 3.85 35.91
CA VAL A 761 -13.51 5.28 35.95
C VAL A 761 -12.28 6.16 36.15
N GLU A 762 -11.40 5.81 37.08
CA GLU A 762 -10.16 6.55 37.36
C GLU A 762 -9.23 6.58 36.13
N ASP A 763 -9.06 5.46 35.43
CA ASP A 763 -8.27 5.38 34.20
C ASP A 763 -8.82 6.30 33.10
N ILE A 764 -10.14 6.41 32.96
CA ILE A 764 -10.78 7.30 31.97
C ILE A 764 -10.68 8.78 32.42
N ASP A 765 -10.95 9.09 33.68
CA ASP A 765 -10.81 10.45 34.23
C ASP A 765 -9.35 10.95 34.08
N ASN A 766 -8.36 10.06 34.27
CA ASN A 766 -6.95 10.36 34.01
C ASN A 766 -6.68 10.66 32.53
N LYS A 767 -7.28 9.90 31.60
CA LYS A 767 -7.16 10.17 30.15
C LYS A 767 -7.76 11.51 29.76
N ILE A 768 -8.93 11.87 30.32
CA ILE A 768 -9.57 13.17 30.11
C ILE A 768 -8.67 14.30 30.62
N ALA A 769 -8.17 14.19 31.86
CA ALA A 769 -7.31 15.20 32.46
C ALA A 769 -5.98 15.38 31.69
N LEU A 770 -5.40 14.30 31.16
CA LEU A 770 -4.22 14.36 30.31
C LEU A 770 -4.55 15.03 28.97
N PHE A 771 -5.67 14.69 28.34
CA PHE A 771 -6.10 15.34 27.10
C PHE A 771 -6.34 16.85 27.30
N ASP A 772 -7.05 17.25 28.35
CA ASP A 772 -7.32 18.66 28.67
C ASP A 772 -6.03 19.47 28.91
N LYS A 773 -4.98 18.82 29.44
CA LYS A 773 -3.69 19.44 29.74
C LYS A 773 -2.80 19.59 28.51
N TYR A 774 -2.80 18.61 27.62
CA TYR A 774 -1.84 18.52 26.51
C TYR A 774 -2.43 18.87 25.15
N GLY A 775 -3.76 18.94 25.03
CA GLY A 775 -4.48 19.49 23.87
C GLY A 775 -4.25 18.77 22.54
N TYR A 776 -4.74 19.40 21.47
CA TYR A 776 -4.68 18.92 20.08
C TYR A 776 -3.56 19.59 19.25
N THR A 777 -2.92 20.66 19.74
CA THR A 777 -2.05 21.50 18.88
C THR A 777 -0.64 21.71 19.42
N ASN A 778 0.32 21.34 18.56
CA ASN A 778 1.78 21.47 18.58
C ASN A 778 2.61 20.35 19.26
N ILE A 779 3.55 19.86 18.45
CA ILE A 779 4.49 18.74 18.62
C ILE A 779 5.21 18.71 19.99
N GLU A 780 5.37 19.85 20.66
CA GLU A 780 6.09 19.94 21.95
C GLU A 780 5.35 19.33 23.16
N GLY A 781 4.14 18.79 22.99
CA GLY A 781 3.41 18.06 24.05
C GLY A 781 2.94 16.65 23.69
N GLN A 782 3.00 16.26 22.41
CA GLN A 782 2.56 14.94 21.94
C GLN A 782 3.55 13.83 22.29
N GLU A 783 4.86 14.14 22.34
CA GLU A 783 5.91 13.16 22.68
C GLU A 783 5.74 12.64 24.12
N GLU A 784 5.35 13.47 25.09
CA GLU A 784 5.21 13.06 26.50
C GLU A 784 4.04 12.06 26.73
N TYR A 785 2.88 12.26 26.08
CA TYR A 785 1.75 11.33 26.22
C TYR A 785 1.94 10.07 25.36
N LEU A 786 2.53 10.19 24.17
CA LEU A 786 2.96 9.03 23.39
C LEU A 786 3.97 8.18 24.15
N ASP A 787 4.93 8.81 24.84
CA ASP A 787 5.90 8.12 25.69
C ASP A 787 5.23 7.39 26.86
N LEU A 788 4.19 7.97 27.47
CA LEU A 788 3.41 7.30 28.51
C LEU A 788 2.64 6.10 27.96
N LEU A 789 2.00 6.22 26.79
CA LEU A 789 1.33 5.11 26.13
C LEU A 789 2.32 4.03 25.68
N ASP A 790 3.52 4.42 25.24
CA ASP A 790 4.60 3.49 24.92
C ASP A 790 5.14 2.78 26.18
N GLN A 791 5.26 3.47 27.31
CA GLN A 791 5.61 2.86 28.60
C GLN A 791 4.54 1.87 29.09
N ASP A 792 3.25 2.17 28.90
CA ASP A 792 2.16 1.26 29.24
C ASP A 792 2.17 0.01 28.36
N ILE A 793 2.43 0.16 27.06
CA ILE A 793 2.65 -0.97 26.13
C ILE A 793 3.86 -1.80 26.56
N GLU A 794 4.99 -1.16 26.89
CA GLU A 794 6.18 -1.87 27.38
C GLU A 794 5.91 -2.64 28.67
N LYS A 795 5.17 -2.03 29.60
CA LYS A 795 4.81 -2.66 30.86
C LYS A 795 3.89 -3.87 30.65
N ALA A 796 2.86 -3.71 29.82
CA ALA A 796 1.97 -4.81 29.48
C ALA A 796 2.70 -5.92 28.71
N GLN A 797 3.64 -5.57 27.82
CA GLN A 797 4.46 -6.54 27.11
C GLN A 797 5.36 -7.35 28.05
N ARG A 798 6.00 -6.70 29.05
CA ARG A 798 6.79 -7.41 30.07
C ARG A 798 5.94 -8.45 30.82
N THR A 799 4.71 -8.10 31.20
CA THR A 799 3.79 -9.04 31.86
C THR A 799 3.41 -10.21 30.94
N VAL A 800 3.18 -9.96 29.64
CA VAL A 800 2.94 -11.03 28.66
C VAL A 800 4.15 -11.97 28.57
N ASP A 801 5.36 -11.42 28.48
CA ASP A 801 6.59 -12.21 28.35
C ASP A 801 6.82 -13.11 29.57
N GLU A 802 6.61 -12.58 30.78
CA GLU A 802 6.71 -13.31 32.04
C GLU A 802 5.70 -14.48 32.11
N LYS A 803 4.42 -14.21 31.81
CA LYS A 803 3.37 -15.23 31.84
C LYS A 803 3.57 -16.28 30.73
N GLN A 804 4.06 -15.86 29.57
CA GLN A 804 4.35 -16.76 28.45
C GLN A 804 5.50 -17.72 28.78
N ALA A 805 6.55 -17.22 29.45
CA ALA A 805 7.67 -18.05 29.89
C ALA A 805 7.23 -19.13 30.90
N ALA A 806 6.30 -18.80 31.81
CA ALA A 806 5.73 -19.75 32.75
C ALA A 806 4.94 -20.86 32.02
N VAL A 807 4.08 -20.49 31.07
CA VAL A 807 3.31 -21.45 30.25
C VAL A 807 4.23 -22.34 29.41
N ASP A 808 5.25 -21.77 28.76
CA ASP A 808 6.18 -22.52 27.91
C ASP A 808 6.98 -23.54 28.74
N GLY A 809 7.41 -23.17 29.97
CA GLY A 809 8.09 -24.08 30.89
C GLY A 809 7.22 -25.25 31.35
N LEU A 810 5.95 -24.99 31.66
CA LEU A 810 4.97 -26.02 32.04
C LEU A 810 4.67 -26.96 30.86
N ASN A 811 4.42 -26.42 29.66
CA ASN A 811 4.14 -27.19 28.45
C ASN A 811 5.34 -28.06 28.03
N ALA A 812 6.57 -27.56 28.14
CA ALA A 812 7.78 -28.31 27.82
C ALA A 812 8.00 -29.49 28.78
N THR A 813 7.69 -29.29 30.07
CA THR A 813 7.78 -30.35 31.08
C THR A 813 6.70 -31.40 30.87
N LEU A 814 5.45 -30.97 30.64
CA LEU A 814 4.33 -31.86 30.33
C LEU A 814 4.59 -32.68 29.07
N LYS A 815 5.11 -32.08 28.00
CA LYS A 815 5.45 -32.79 26.76
C LYS A 815 6.45 -33.92 27.00
N LYS A 816 7.53 -33.68 27.76
CA LYS A 816 8.52 -34.71 28.12
C LYS A 816 7.89 -35.87 28.90
N LEU A 817 6.95 -35.57 29.80
CA LEU A 817 6.23 -36.59 30.56
C LEU A 817 5.30 -37.41 29.66
N LEU A 818 4.57 -36.78 28.73
CA LEU A 818 3.71 -37.46 27.75
C LEU A 818 4.54 -38.31 26.77
N ASP A 819 5.71 -37.85 26.35
CA ASP A 819 6.64 -38.60 25.50
C ASP A 819 7.19 -39.85 26.20
N ALA A 820 7.60 -39.70 27.46
CA ALA A 820 8.09 -40.81 28.28
C ALA A 820 6.99 -41.85 28.55
N TYR A 821 5.79 -41.40 28.90
CA TYR A 821 4.64 -42.29 29.17
C TYR A 821 4.13 -43.01 27.91
N ALA A 822 4.24 -42.40 26.72
CA ALA A 822 3.90 -43.06 25.47
C ALA A 822 4.93 -44.13 25.04
N ALA A 823 6.17 -44.04 25.53
CA ALA A 823 7.27 -44.95 25.20
C ALA A 823 7.34 -46.19 26.12
N GLU A 824 6.79 -46.10 27.34
CA GLU A 824 6.41 -47.25 28.17
C GLU A 824 5.21 -48.00 27.57
#